data_AF-A0A3N5VAU8-F1
#
_entry.id   AF-A0A3N5VAU8-F1
#
_cell.length_a   1.000
_cell.length_b   1.000
_cell.length_c   1.000
_cell.angle_alpha   90.00
_cell.angle_beta   90.00
_cell.angle_gamma   90.00
#
_symmetry.space_group_name_H-M   'P 1'
#
loop_
_entity.id
_entity.type
_entity.pdbx_description
1 polymer ?
#
loop_
_entity_poly.entity_id
_entity_poly.type
_entity_poly.pdbx_seq_one_letter_code
_entity_poly.pdbx_strand_id
1 'polypeptide(L)'
;RVREANPAQADGASTVRDPCIDEATIGKLFDLAATIEKYYQCPQDIEWAVCASEVRILQSRAITTMRKAPSWEDRQVWSCVNTREVMPDVLTPSTWSLMSDLLESTLNMVLDMIGLDRGSSPVVGLVAGRCYGNLNTLLGIARKLPIVRRARLNTIFGDTAPGEEARRWIELATQNCAEVRSHFGKALLKLPGNFFHAIFFTEKKGERAIADMRRVVQDFDTLDLKQLSAREIIDHLTQSVEYLRQFISRARHGSIYSGVAIAAFMLLRKVCARWLGESEGFANGLLIGVGDMTDARSGLDLWQLAEEACRHPPVKSAILSGDTWEHVSEAIRPVVGGDQFLHSWAQYMREHGHHARGEFELYNARWCERPDYILSIVRSFMSALEQTNVVTAWRERTEKRRQRVQECRARLKNPLRRAAFNRLVTRAQHFVTVRENSKDHLIRLFMTWRRLLLALGDRLHAQGTLRSTEDVFFLTLAEMRAVATGASDGDPQAKIELRRSEYEGFRDITPPITVLGRFRPQTRPPVREDATAEILNGLAVCRGIVQGKARVIQSVDDESNVLPGEILVAPFTDPGWTPYLVSSSGIVIDQGGLLSHGSIIAREYGIPTVVNVGPATRIIKTGDTVEVNGDQGTVRILSRWHSQRPTSELK
;
A
#
# COMPACT_ATOMS: atom_id res chain seq x y z
N ARG A 1 -30.86 -24.26 -41.51
CA ARG A 1 -31.06 -25.27 -42.58
C ARG A 1 -32.41 -25.93 -42.33
N VAL A 2 -33.40 -25.68 -43.19
CA VAL A 2 -34.48 -26.62 -43.53
C VAL A 2 -34.77 -26.34 -45.02
N ARG A 3 -34.76 -27.36 -45.87
CA ARG A 3 -34.76 -27.26 -47.35
C ARG A 3 -35.88 -28.12 -47.95
N GLU A 4 -36.44 -27.63 -49.07
CA GLU A 4 -37.06 -28.32 -50.23
C GLU A 4 -38.38 -29.07 -49.99
N ALA A 5 -39.39 -29.00 -50.87
CA ALA A 5 -39.32 -29.13 -52.32
C ALA A 5 -40.43 -28.38 -53.11
N ASN A 6 -40.12 -27.96 -54.33
CA ASN A 6 -40.79 -28.54 -55.51
C ASN A 6 -39.86 -28.44 -56.74
N PRO A 7 -39.69 -29.49 -57.56
CA PRO A 7 -38.74 -29.52 -58.65
C PRO A 7 -39.42 -29.13 -59.96
N ALA A 8 -39.02 -28.02 -60.57
CA ALA A 8 -38.97 -27.85 -62.02
C ALA A 8 -38.45 -26.45 -62.37
N GLN A 9 -37.71 -26.40 -63.49
CA GLN A 9 -37.29 -25.21 -64.25
C GLN A 9 -36.02 -24.51 -63.76
N ALA A 10 -34.91 -25.04 -64.26
CA ALA A 10 -33.79 -24.23 -64.68
C ALA A 10 -34.22 -23.34 -65.87
N ASP A 11 -34.00 -22.03 -65.78
CA ASP A 11 -33.30 -21.24 -66.80
C ASP A 11 -33.14 -19.78 -66.35
N GLY A 12 -32.05 -19.15 -66.79
CA GLY A 12 -31.52 -17.92 -66.24
C GLY A 12 -32.38 -16.67 -66.42
N ALA A 13 -32.59 -15.95 -65.32
CA ALA A 13 -32.79 -14.50 -65.25
C ALA A 13 -32.56 -14.04 -63.80
N SER A 14 -32.08 -12.82 -63.59
CA SER A 14 -31.84 -12.26 -62.26
C SER A 14 -33.15 -12.19 -61.47
N THR A 15 -33.31 -12.97 -60.42
CA THR A 15 -34.46 -12.83 -59.51
C THR A 15 -33.96 -12.15 -58.23
N VAL A 16 -34.24 -10.84 -58.11
CA VAL A 16 -34.42 -10.25 -56.78
C VAL A 16 -35.46 -11.13 -56.10
N ARG A 17 -35.06 -11.86 -55.05
CA ARG A 17 -35.97 -12.77 -54.36
C ARG A 17 -37.08 -11.93 -53.74
N ASP A 18 -38.33 -12.27 -54.06
CA ASP A 18 -39.47 -11.65 -53.40
C ASP A 18 -39.32 -11.79 -51.87
N PRO A 19 -39.62 -10.74 -51.10
CA PRO A 19 -39.54 -10.80 -49.66
C PRO A 19 -40.47 -11.89 -49.12
N CYS A 20 -39.99 -12.65 -48.13
CA CYS A 20 -40.73 -13.79 -47.57
C CYS A 20 -42.05 -13.41 -46.85
N ILE A 21 -42.28 -12.11 -46.63
CA ILE A 21 -43.49 -11.52 -46.05
C ILE A 21 -43.71 -10.12 -46.64
N ASP A 22 -44.96 -9.66 -46.69
CA ASP A 22 -45.31 -8.31 -47.14
C ASP A 22 -45.11 -7.25 -46.03
N GLU A 23 -45.10 -5.97 -46.41
CA GLU A 23 -44.95 -4.86 -45.44
C GLU A 23 -46.05 -4.84 -44.38
N ALA A 24 -47.28 -5.25 -44.73
CA ALA A 24 -48.39 -5.33 -43.79
C ALA A 24 -48.14 -6.36 -42.69
N THR A 25 -47.54 -7.51 -43.03
CA THR A 25 -47.14 -8.56 -42.09
C THR A 25 -45.97 -8.12 -41.22
N ILE A 26 -45.01 -7.37 -41.78
CA ILE A 26 -43.92 -6.76 -41.00
C ILE A 26 -44.46 -5.81 -39.93
N GLY A 27 -45.40 -4.93 -40.29
CA GLY A 27 -46.06 -4.03 -39.35
C GLY A 27 -46.77 -4.78 -38.21
N LYS A 28 -47.55 -5.82 -38.55
CA LYS A 28 -48.21 -6.68 -37.55
C LYS A 28 -47.22 -7.39 -36.63
N LEU A 29 -46.12 -7.91 -37.18
CA LEU A 29 -45.06 -8.56 -36.40
C LEU A 29 -44.39 -7.58 -35.43
N PHE A 30 -44.14 -6.34 -35.87
CA PHE A 30 -43.57 -5.30 -35.04
C PHE A 30 -44.50 -4.94 -33.87
N ASP A 31 -45.78 -4.70 -34.14
CA ASP A 31 -46.77 -4.36 -33.10
C ASP A 31 -46.94 -5.50 -32.09
N LEU A 32 -46.97 -6.75 -32.57
CA LEU A 32 -47.03 -7.94 -31.72
C LEU A 32 -45.76 -8.08 -30.88
N ALA A 33 -44.57 -7.93 -31.47
CA ALA A 33 -43.30 -7.99 -30.74
C ALA A 33 -43.21 -6.92 -29.65
N ALA A 34 -43.59 -5.67 -29.96
CA ALA A 34 -43.63 -4.57 -28.99
C ALA A 34 -44.64 -4.83 -27.86
N THR A 35 -45.81 -5.40 -28.20
CA THR A 35 -46.83 -5.77 -27.21
C THR A 35 -46.33 -6.89 -26.29
N ILE A 36 -45.68 -7.90 -26.85
CA ILE A 36 -45.12 -9.05 -26.11
C ILE A 36 -43.97 -8.59 -25.20
N GLU A 37 -43.05 -7.76 -25.71
CA GLU A 37 -41.97 -7.17 -24.90
C GLU A 37 -42.53 -6.33 -23.75
N LYS A 38 -43.55 -5.51 -24.02
CA LYS A 38 -44.24 -4.73 -22.98
C LYS A 38 -44.96 -5.61 -21.97
N TYR A 39 -45.55 -6.72 -22.38
CA TYR A 39 -46.23 -7.64 -21.47
C TYR A 39 -45.24 -8.33 -20.52
N TYR A 40 -44.13 -8.84 -21.05
CA TYR A 40 -43.10 -9.55 -20.26
C TYR A 40 -42.07 -8.62 -19.59
N GLN A 41 -42.14 -7.30 -19.83
CA GLN A 41 -41.25 -6.28 -19.26
C GLN A 41 -39.75 -6.56 -19.49
N CYS A 42 -39.40 -7.33 -20.52
CA CYS A 42 -38.03 -7.60 -20.93
C CYS A 42 -37.95 -8.08 -22.39
N PRO A 43 -36.79 -7.91 -23.06
CA PRO A 43 -36.62 -8.34 -24.45
C PRO A 43 -36.91 -9.83 -24.64
N GLN A 44 -37.70 -10.15 -25.66
CA GLN A 44 -38.12 -11.53 -25.99
C GLN A 44 -37.53 -11.99 -27.32
N ASP A 45 -37.13 -13.26 -27.36
CA ASP A 45 -36.90 -14.04 -28.58
C ASP A 45 -38.24 -14.73 -28.92
N ILE A 46 -38.74 -14.48 -30.13
CA ILE A 46 -40.13 -14.80 -30.53
C ILE A 46 -40.11 -15.64 -31.79
N GLU A 47 -40.66 -16.85 -31.71
CA GLU A 47 -40.93 -17.70 -32.87
C GLU A 47 -42.37 -17.47 -33.35
N TRP A 48 -42.55 -17.27 -34.66
CA TRP A 48 -43.82 -16.93 -35.27
C TRP A 48 -44.02 -17.69 -36.59
N ALA A 49 -45.27 -17.80 -37.00
CA ALA A 49 -45.67 -18.32 -38.31
C ALA A 49 -46.80 -17.48 -38.89
N VAL A 50 -46.92 -17.51 -40.22
CA VAL A 50 -48.04 -16.89 -40.94
C VAL A 50 -48.85 -17.98 -41.61
N CYS A 51 -50.15 -18.00 -41.35
CA CYS A 51 -51.12 -18.88 -42.01
C CYS A 51 -52.32 -18.05 -42.43
N ALA A 52 -52.73 -18.15 -43.71
CA ALA A 52 -53.87 -17.39 -44.26
C ALA A 52 -53.83 -15.88 -43.93
N SER A 53 -52.65 -15.26 -44.02
CA SER A 53 -52.41 -13.83 -43.73
C SER A 53 -52.62 -13.41 -42.27
N GLU A 54 -52.73 -14.37 -41.35
CA GLU A 54 -52.70 -14.16 -39.90
C GLU A 54 -51.33 -14.53 -39.32
N VAL A 55 -50.79 -13.64 -38.47
CA VAL A 55 -49.57 -13.89 -37.70
C VAL A 55 -49.93 -14.64 -36.42
N ARG A 56 -49.29 -15.79 -36.18
CA ARG A 56 -49.43 -16.60 -34.97
C ARG A 56 -48.09 -16.66 -34.25
N ILE A 57 -48.11 -16.42 -32.94
CA ILE A 57 -46.94 -16.59 -32.08
C ILE A 57 -46.88 -18.04 -31.61
N LEU A 58 -45.77 -18.71 -31.86
CA LEU A 58 -45.56 -20.12 -31.52
C LEU A 58 -44.80 -20.27 -30.22
N GLN A 59 -43.82 -19.39 -29.98
CA GLN A 59 -43.02 -19.39 -28.75
C GLN A 59 -42.54 -17.97 -28.42
N SER A 60 -42.42 -17.67 -27.13
CA SER A 60 -41.76 -16.46 -26.64
C SER A 60 -40.89 -16.84 -25.43
N ARG A 61 -39.62 -16.43 -25.44
CA ARG A 61 -38.67 -16.67 -24.35
C ARG A 61 -37.83 -15.43 -24.09
N ALA A 62 -37.48 -15.17 -22.83
CA ALA A 62 -36.64 -14.03 -22.48
C ALA A 62 -35.24 -14.15 -23.08
N ILE A 63 -34.71 -13.07 -23.65
CA ILE A 63 -33.32 -13.02 -24.13
C ILE A 63 -32.39 -12.89 -22.91
N THR A 64 -31.80 -14.01 -22.49
CA THR A 64 -30.88 -14.08 -21.34
C THR A 64 -29.45 -13.65 -21.66
N THR A 65 -29.14 -13.41 -22.94
CA THR A 65 -27.80 -13.07 -23.45
C THR A 65 -27.60 -11.58 -23.73
N MET A 66 -28.61 -10.73 -23.48
CA MET A 66 -28.47 -9.27 -23.59
C MET A 66 -27.34 -8.81 -22.66
N ARG A 67 -26.17 -8.47 -23.24
CA ARG A 67 -25.13 -7.74 -22.52
C ARG A 67 -25.72 -6.38 -22.16
N LYS A 68 -26.15 -6.23 -20.90
CA LYS A 68 -26.49 -4.91 -20.34
C LYS A 68 -25.33 -3.97 -20.64
N ALA A 69 -25.63 -2.72 -21.00
CA ALA A 69 -24.60 -1.70 -21.05
C ALA A 69 -23.85 -1.71 -19.71
N PRO A 70 -22.51 -1.72 -19.71
CA PRO A 70 -21.75 -1.85 -18.48
C PRO A 70 -22.16 -0.75 -17.50
N SER A 71 -22.46 -1.14 -16.26
CA SER A 71 -22.88 -0.19 -15.24
C SER A 71 -21.75 0.81 -14.94
N TRP A 72 -22.01 1.80 -14.08
CA TRP A 72 -20.92 2.67 -13.61
C TRP A 72 -19.84 1.84 -12.92
N GLU A 73 -20.24 0.88 -12.08
CA GLU A 73 -19.35 -0.02 -11.35
C GLU A 73 -18.50 -0.87 -12.29
N ASP A 74 -19.06 -1.34 -13.42
CA ASP A 74 -18.33 -2.15 -14.41
C ASP A 74 -17.29 -1.32 -15.20
N ARG A 75 -17.43 0.01 -15.22
CA ARG A 75 -16.55 0.95 -15.94
C ARG A 75 -15.48 1.59 -15.05
N GLN A 76 -15.50 1.32 -13.75
CA GLN A 76 -14.51 1.84 -12.82
C GLN A 76 -13.17 1.13 -13.02
N VAL A 77 -12.09 1.91 -13.03
CA VAL A 77 -10.73 1.43 -13.10
C VAL A 77 -10.11 1.59 -11.72
N TRP A 78 -9.73 0.48 -11.13
CA TRP A 78 -9.13 0.37 -9.81
C TRP A 78 -7.63 0.11 -9.97
N SER A 79 -6.79 0.80 -9.21
CA SER A 79 -5.34 0.55 -9.23
C SER A 79 -4.73 0.58 -7.84
N CYS A 80 -3.78 -0.34 -7.60
CA CYS A 80 -3.08 -0.43 -6.33
C CYS A 80 -1.65 0.10 -6.35
N VAL A 81 -1.24 0.82 -7.42
CA VAL A 81 0.14 1.32 -7.58
C VAL A 81 0.65 2.07 -6.34
N ASN A 82 -0.21 2.89 -5.71
CA ASN A 82 0.16 3.67 -4.53
C ASN A 82 -0.26 3.01 -3.20
N THR A 83 -1.23 2.10 -3.22
CA THR A 83 -1.79 1.51 -2.00
C THR A 83 -1.12 0.20 -1.63
N ARG A 84 -0.57 -0.55 -2.58
CA ARG A 84 0.05 -1.86 -2.33
C ARG A 84 1.34 -1.76 -1.51
N GLU A 85 2.05 -0.64 -1.55
CA GLU A 85 3.21 -0.41 -0.68
C GLU A 85 2.79 -0.16 0.78
N VAL A 86 1.66 0.53 0.99
CA VAL A 86 1.21 0.98 2.31
C VAL A 86 0.31 -0.06 2.99
N MET A 87 -0.58 -0.68 2.22
CA MET A 87 -1.54 -1.71 2.63
C MET A 87 -1.44 -2.92 1.68
N PRO A 88 -0.35 -3.69 1.78
CA PRO A 88 -0.05 -4.82 0.88
C PRO A 88 -0.96 -6.03 1.10
N ASP A 89 -1.36 -6.25 2.34
CA ASP A 89 -2.05 -7.46 2.77
C ASP A 89 -3.55 -7.41 2.49
N VAL A 90 -4.17 -8.59 2.54
CA VAL A 90 -5.63 -8.71 2.58
C VAL A 90 -6.11 -8.05 3.86
N LEU A 91 -7.07 -7.14 3.75
CA LEU A 91 -7.60 -6.40 4.87
C LEU A 91 -8.76 -7.15 5.52
N THR A 92 -8.72 -7.29 6.85
CA THR A 92 -9.86 -7.84 7.59
C THR A 92 -11.02 -6.85 7.62
N PRO A 93 -12.28 -7.32 7.81
CA PRO A 93 -13.44 -6.46 8.00
C PRO A 93 -13.25 -5.40 9.09
N SER A 94 -12.59 -5.75 10.20
CA SER A 94 -12.27 -4.79 11.26
C SER A 94 -11.40 -3.67 10.75
N THR A 95 -10.28 -4.04 10.11
CA THR A 95 -9.30 -3.07 9.57
C THR A 95 -9.96 -2.17 8.54
N TRP A 96 -10.67 -2.75 7.57
CA TRP A 96 -11.32 -1.96 6.52
C TRP A 96 -12.36 -1.00 7.07
N SER A 97 -13.21 -1.44 8.02
CA SER A 97 -14.25 -0.57 8.61
C SER A 97 -13.70 0.60 9.43
N LEU A 98 -12.51 0.43 10.03
CA LEU A 98 -11.82 1.49 10.76
C LEU A 98 -11.07 2.45 9.82
N MET A 99 -10.57 1.94 8.68
CA MET A 99 -9.72 2.69 7.76
C MET A 99 -10.46 3.39 6.62
N SER A 100 -11.51 2.79 6.05
CA SER A 100 -12.17 3.31 4.84
C SER A 100 -12.68 4.73 5.06
N ASP A 101 -13.35 4.94 6.19
CA ASP A 101 -13.87 6.25 6.61
C ASP A 101 -12.75 7.27 6.80
N LEU A 102 -11.60 6.83 7.32
CA LEU A 102 -10.44 7.66 7.57
C LEU A 102 -9.83 8.18 6.26
N LEU A 103 -9.65 7.28 5.29
CA LEU A 103 -9.11 7.57 3.97
C LEU A 103 -10.03 8.52 3.21
N GLU A 104 -11.33 8.26 3.23
CA GLU A 104 -12.32 9.13 2.58
C GLU A 104 -12.40 10.51 3.23
N SER A 105 -12.41 10.58 4.56
CA SER A 105 -12.44 11.84 5.32
C SER A 105 -11.20 12.70 5.03
N THR A 106 -10.03 12.05 4.97
CA THR A 106 -8.77 12.73 4.67
C THR A 106 -8.80 13.35 3.28
N LEU A 107 -9.26 12.61 2.26
CA LEU A 107 -9.34 13.17 0.91
C LEU A 107 -10.39 14.29 0.83
N ASN A 108 -11.58 14.08 1.40
CA ASN A 108 -12.66 15.07 1.36
C ASN A 108 -12.21 16.40 1.97
N MET A 109 -11.49 16.35 3.08
CA MET A 109 -10.88 17.55 3.68
C MET A 109 -9.92 18.27 2.71
N VAL A 110 -9.07 17.52 2.00
CA VAL A 110 -8.14 18.10 1.01
C VAL A 110 -8.91 18.75 -0.14
N LEU A 111 -9.95 18.09 -0.66
CA LEU A 111 -10.80 18.62 -1.73
C LEU A 111 -11.53 19.90 -1.27
N ASP A 112 -12.04 19.93 -0.04
CA ASP A 112 -12.69 21.09 0.57
C ASP A 112 -11.77 22.31 0.72
N MET A 113 -10.47 22.08 0.92
CA MET A 113 -9.47 23.17 0.99
C MET A 113 -9.26 23.84 -0.35
N ILE A 114 -9.38 23.10 -1.45
CA ILE A 114 -9.22 23.59 -2.83
C ILE A 114 -10.57 23.85 -3.52
N GLY A 115 -11.68 23.71 -2.78
CA GLY A 115 -13.04 23.96 -3.26
C GLY A 115 -13.55 22.97 -4.30
N LEU A 116 -13.09 21.72 -4.24
CA LEU A 116 -13.59 20.62 -5.06
C LEU A 116 -14.50 19.71 -4.23
N ASP A 117 -15.46 19.09 -4.91
CA ASP A 117 -16.39 18.12 -4.33
C ASP A 117 -16.57 16.95 -5.31
N ARG A 118 -16.34 15.72 -4.84
CA ARG A 118 -16.43 14.47 -5.63
C ARG A 118 -17.81 13.81 -5.59
N GLY A 119 -18.74 14.36 -4.81
CA GLY A 119 -20.02 13.72 -4.50
C GLY A 119 -19.81 12.36 -3.83
N SER A 120 -20.57 11.35 -4.28
CA SER A 120 -20.51 9.97 -3.80
C SER A 120 -19.48 9.09 -4.54
N SER A 121 -18.67 9.66 -5.43
CA SER A 121 -17.74 8.88 -6.26
C SER A 121 -16.65 8.25 -5.39
N PRO A 122 -16.51 6.91 -5.34
CA PRO A 122 -15.59 6.26 -4.41
C PRO A 122 -14.14 6.59 -4.76
N VAL A 123 -13.29 6.65 -3.75
CA VAL A 123 -11.85 6.97 -3.88
C VAL A 123 -11.01 5.73 -3.69
N VAL A 124 -11.39 4.90 -2.73
CA VAL A 124 -10.74 3.66 -2.37
C VAL A 124 -11.78 2.55 -2.33
N GLY A 125 -11.33 1.32 -2.55
CA GLY A 125 -12.17 0.13 -2.53
C GLY A 125 -11.32 -1.12 -2.36
N LEU A 126 -11.99 -2.26 -2.19
CA LEU A 126 -11.33 -3.55 -2.05
C LEU A 126 -11.37 -4.35 -3.36
N VAL A 127 -10.22 -4.92 -3.73
CA VAL A 127 -10.09 -5.89 -4.81
C VAL A 127 -9.38 -7.12 -4.25
N ALA A 128 -10.08 -8.25 -4.17
CA ALA A 128 -9.61 -9.46 -3.48
C ALA A 128 -9.05 -9.12 -2.08
N GLY A 129 -9.83 -8.37 -1.31
CA GLY A 129 -9.52 -7.90 0.04
C GLY A 129 -8.38 -6.88 0.16
N ARG A 130 -7.75 -6.43 -0.93
CA ARG A 130 -6.66 -5.43 -0.89
C ARG A 130 -7.15 -4.05 -1.26
N CYS A 131 -6.56 -3.01 -0.68
CA CYS A 131 -6.93 -1.61 -0.92
C CYS A 131 -6.49 -1.16 -2.33
N TYR A 132 -7.42 -0.62 -3.11
CA TYR A 132 -7.20 -0.05 -4.45
C TYR A 132 -7.77 1.36 -4.52
N GLY A 133 -7.08 2.26 -5.23
CA GLY A 133 -7.56 3.59 -5.56
C GLY A 133 -8.41 3.59 -6.84
N ASN A 134 -9.49 4.37 -6.85
CA ASN A 134 -10.36 4.58 -8.00
C ASN A 134 -9.76 5.64 -8.93
N LEU A 135 -9.22 5.20 -10.07
CA LEU A 135 -8.56 6.09 -11.02
C LEU A 135 -9.54 7.08 -11.67
N ASN A 136 -10.78 6.68 -11.92
CA ASN A 136 -11.79 7.55 -12.53
C ASN A 136 -12.05 8.78 -11.64
N THR A 137 -12.14 8.57 -10.33
CA THR A 137 -12.31 9.64 -9.34
C THR A 137 -11.07 10.50 -9.21
N LEU A 138 -9.88 9.88 -9.07
CA LEU A 138 -8.61 10.61 -8.94
C LEU A 138 -8.31 11.46 -10.19
N LEU A 139 -8.57 10.94 -11.38
CA LEU A 139 -8.43 11.67 -12.65
C LEU A 139 -9.47 12.78 -12.79
N GLY A 140 -10.71 12.54 -12.35
CA GLY A 140 -11.76 13.57 -12.28
C GLY A 140 -11.32 14.78 -11.45
N ILE A 141 -10.69 14.52 -10.29
CA ILE A 141 -10.11 15.55 -9.42
C ILE A 141 -8.94 16.25 -10.12
N ALA A 142 -7.99 15.48 -10.66
CA ALA A 142 -6.79 15.99 -11.33
C ALA A 142 -7.14 16.93 -12.51
N ARG A 143 -8.20 16.65 -13.27
CA ARG A 143 -8.66 17.49 -14.40
C ARG A 143 -9.09 18.89 -13.97
N LYS A 144 -9.48 19.09 -12.70
CA LYS A 144 -9.84 20.40 -12.14
C LYS A 144 -8.65 21.19 -11.62
N LEU A 145 -7.47 20.58 -11.51
CA LEU A 145 -6.25 21.20 -10.98
C LEU A 145 -5.30 21.65 -12.12
N PRO A 146 -5.06 22.97 -12.31
CA PRO A 146 -4.27 23.49 -13.43
C PRO A 146 -2.81 23.03 -13.46
N ILE A 147 -2.20 22.84 -12.28
CA ILE A 147 -0.80 22.39 -12.13
C ILE A 147 -0.67 20.91 -12.49
N VAL A 148 -1.67 20.10 -12.11
CA VAL A 148 -1.72 18.65 -12.39
C VAL A 148 -2.11 18.37 -13.83
N ARG A 149 -2.85 19.26 -14.50
CA ARG A 149 -3.05 19.19 -15.97
C ARG A 149 -1.73 19.29 -16.76
N ARG A 150 -0.73 20.00 -16.23
CA ARG A 150 0.59 20.20 -16.86
C ARG A 150 1.65 19.21 -16.39
N ALA A 151 1.59 18.77 -15.13
CA ALA A 151 2.38 17.65 -14.64
C ALA A 151 1.82 16.37 -15.25
N ARG A 152 2.62 15.63 -16.03
CA ARG A 152 2.14 14.45 -16.78
C ARG A 152 1.40 13.48 -15.84
N LEU A 153 0.36 12.83 -16.35
CA LEU A 153 -0.42 11.78 -15.66
C LEU A 153 0.45 10.72 -14.95
N ASN A 154 1.69 10.56 -15.40
CA ASN A 154 2.80 9.81 -14.78
C ASN A 154 2.91 10.05 -13.27
N THR A 155 2.79 11.30 -12.79
CA THR A 155 2.95 11.62 -11.36
C THR A 155 1.92 10.92 -10.45
N ILE A 156 0.79 10.45 -10.98
CA ILE A 156 -0.25 9.73 -10.23
C ILE A 156 0.11 8.24 -10.08
N PHE A 157 0.98 7.70 -10.94
CA PHE A 157 1.34 6.28 -11.03
C PHE A 157 2.82 6.00 -10.71
N GLY A 158 3.51 6.94 -10.06
CA GLY A 158 4.95 6.88 -9.85
C GLY A 158 5.73 7.56 -10.99
N ASP A 159 6.87 8.17 -10.65
CA ASP A 159 7.63 9.12 -11.48
C ASP A 159 8.19 8.57 -12.82
N THR A 160 7.91 7.33 -13.22
CA THR A 160 8.23 6.79 -14.55
C THR A 160 7.16 7.11 -15.59
N ALA A 161 7.56 7.24 -16.86
CA ALA A 161 6.59 7.25 -17.95
C ALA A 161 5.79 5.94 -17.95
N PRO A 162 4.45 5.98 -17.92
CA PRO A 162 3.63 4.79 -17.98
C PRO A 162 3.96 4.06 -19.28
N GLY A 163 4.25 2.77 -19.17
CA GLY A 163 4.31 1.86 -20.32
C GLY A 163 2.99 1.88 -21.08
N GLU A 164 2.95 1.29 -22.27
CA GLU A 164 1.76 1.31 -23.15
C GLU A 164 0.49 0.84 -22.44
N GLU A 165 0.60 -0.17 -21.59
CA GLU A 165 -0.52 -0.69 -20.81
C GLU A 165 -1.07 0.33 -19.80
N ALA A 166 -0.19 1.01 -19.06
CA ALA A 166 -0.62 2.04 -18.11
C ALA A 166 -1.25 3.25 -18.83
N ARG A 167 -0.79 3.61 -20.04
CA ARG A 167 -1.45 4.64 -20.87
C ARG A 167 -2.86 4.23 -21.26
N ARG A 168 -3.06 2.97 -21.66
CA ARG A 168 -4.39 2.43 -21.98
C ARG A 168 -5.34 2.51 -20.79
N TRP A 169 -4.87 2.15 -19.60
CA TRP A 169 -5.68 2.27 -18.38
C TRP A 169 -6.09 3.71 -18.06
N ILE A 170 -5.16 4.65 -18.21
CA ILE A 170 -5.43 6.08 -18.02
C ILE A 170 -6.45 6.58 -19.03
N GLU A 171 -6.31 6.21 -20.31
CA GLU A 171 -7.24 6.61 -21.35
C GLU A 171 -8.66 6.10 -21.05
N LEU A 172 -8.80 4.82 -20.70
CA LEU A 172 -10.08 4.21 -20.33
C LEU A 172 -10.73 4.89 -19.12
N ALA A 173 -9.94 5.16 -18.07
CA ALA A 173 -10.41 5.87 -16.88
C ALA A 173 -10.77 7.34 -17.18
N THR A 174 -10.08 7.96 -18.14
CA THR A 174 -10.32 9.35 -18.58
C THR A 174 -11.63 9.50 -19.35
N GLN A 175 -12.02 8.47 -20.13
CA GLN A 175 -13.29 8.42 -20.84
C GLN A 175 -14.48 8.38 -19.88
N ASN A 176 -14.29 7.80 -18.69
CA ASN A 176 -15.34 7.63 -17.68
C ASN A 176 -14.95 8.33 -16.37
N CYS A 177 -14.36 9.54 -16.42
CA CYS A 177 -14.02 10.28 -15.20
C CYS A 177 -15.24 10.50 -14.32
N ALA A 178 -15.04 10.42 -13.00
CA ALA A 178 -16.08 10.82 -12.06
C ALA A 178 -16.38 12.32 -12.20
N GLU A 179 -17.65 12.68 -12.00
CA GLU A 179 -18.04 14.08 -11.99
C GLU A 179 -17.53 14.75 -10.71
N VAL A 180 -16.65 15.74 -10.88
CA VAL A 180 -16.13 16.55 -9.78
C VAL A 180 -16.66 17.97 -9.93
N ARG A 181 -17.38 18.44 -8.91
CA ARG A 181 -17.89 19.79 -8.83
C ARG A 181 -16.78 20.72 -8.36
N SER A 182 -16.76 21.94 -8.90
CA SER A 182 -15.82 22.97 -8.51
C SER A 182 -16.59 24.19 -8.00
N HIS A 183 -16.31 24.56 -6.76
CA HIS A 183 -16.85 25.75 -6.13
C HIS A 183 -15.80 26.87 -6.17
N PHE A 184 -15.52 27.38 -7.38
CA PHE A 184 -14.43 28.32 -7.64
C PHE A 184 -14.47 29.57 -6.73
N GLY A 185 -15.66 30.08 -6.41
CA GLY A 185 -15.82 31.18 -5.44
C GLY A 185 -15.38 30.82 -4.02
N LYS A 186 -15.71 29.62 -3.53
CA LYS A 186 -15.25 29.13 -2.22
C LYS A 186 -13.73 28.88 -2.22
N ALA A 187 -13.18 28.40 -3.34
CA ALA A 187 -11.75 28.19 -3.50
C ALA A 187 -10.98 29.53 -3.47
N LEU A 188 -11.43 30.53 -4.23
CA LEU A 188 -10.78 31.84 -4.32
C LEU A 188 -10.77 32.58 -2.97
N LEU A 189 -11.84 32.45 -2.17
CA LEU A 189 -11.92 33.00 -0.82
C LEU A 189 -10.97 32.30 0.17
N LYS A 190 -10.78 30.98 0.03
CA LYS A 190 -9.98 30.17 0.97
C LYS A 190 -8.49 30.08 0.59
N LEU A 191 -8.15 30.20 -0.70
CA LEU A 191 -6.80 30.00 -1.22
C LEU A 191 -5.75 30.93 -0.59
N PRO A 192 -5.97 32.25 -0.46
CA PRO A 192 -5.00 33.14 0.18
C PRO A 192 -4.76 32.77 1.65
N GLY A 193 -5.84 32.46 2.39
CA GLY A 193 -5.77 32.03 3.78
C GLY A 193 -5.03 30.70 3.95
N ASN A 194 -5.37 29.70 3.13
CA ASN A 194 -4.71 28.38 3.16
C ASN A 194 -3.24 28.45 2.74
N PHE A 195 -2.91 29.29 1.75
CA PHE A 195 -1.55 29.51 1.28
C PHE A 195 -0.70 30.25 2.32
N PHE A 196 -1.24 31.31 2.92
CA PHE A 196 -0.63 31.99 4.06
C PHE A 196 -0.43 31.01 5.21
N HIS A 197 -1.42 30.19 5.50
CA HIS A 197 -1.35 29.18 6.53
C HIS A 197 -0.27 28.11 6.27
N ALA A 198 -0.09 27.67 5.02
CA ALA A 198 0.93 26.70 4.64
C ALA A 198 2.36 27.26 4.69
N ILE A 199 2.56 28.52 4.30
CA ILE A 199 3.87 29.19 4.32
C ILE A 199 4.27 29.57 5.74
N PHE A 200 3.35 30.17 6.48
CA PHE A 200 3.55 30.59 7.87
C PHE A 200 3.18 29.51 8.88
N PHE A 201 2.95 28.27 8.40
CA PHE A 201 2.81 27.14 9.28
C PHE A 201 4.08 27.04 10.12
N THR A 202 3.89 27.21 11.43
CA THR A 202 4.99 27.14 12.39
C THR A 202 5.22 25.68 12.75
N GLU A 203 6.49 25.29 12.77
CA GLU A 203 6.98 23.96 13.16
C GLU A 203 6.33 23.52 14.50
N LYS A 204 6.16 24.47 15.43
CA LYS A 204 5.46 24.32 16.71
C LYS A 204 4.02 23.79 16.62
N LYS A 205 3.27 24.09 15.55
CA LYS A 205 1.88 23.60 15.41
C LYS A 205 1.84 22.12 15.00
N GLY A 206 2.83 21.64 14.23
CA GLY A 206 2.94 20.22 13.87
C GLY A 206 3.43 19.39 15.05
N GLU A 207 4.42 19.92 15.77
CA GLU A 207 4.91 19.31 17.01
C GLU A 207 3.79 19.15 18.05
N ARG A 208 2.91 20.16 18.20
CA ARG A 208 1.71 20.03 19.04
C ARG A 208 0.76 18.96 18.56
N ALA A 209 0.49 18.88 17.25
CA ALA A 209 -0.39 17.85 16.70
C ALA A 209 0.15 16.43 16.97
N ILE A 210 1.47 16.23 16.82
CA ILE A 210 2.14 14.97 17.16
C ILE A 210 2.08 14.70 18.67
N ALA A 211 2.31 15.73 19.51
CA ALA A 211 2.23 15.60 20.96
C ALA A 211 0.82 15.24 21.45
N ASP A 212 -0.22 15.80 20.83
CA ASP A 212 -1.61 15.47 21.15
C ASP A 212 -1.94 14.02 20.77
N MET A 213 -1.47 13.56 19.61
CA MET A 213 -1.63 12.17 19.19
C MET A 213 -0.88 11.19 20.11
N ARG A 214 0.32 11.58 20.56
CA ARG A 214 1.09 10.84 21.57
C ARG A 214 0.35 10.77 22.91
N ARG A 215 -0.24 11.87 23.36
CA ARG A 215 -1.01 11.91 24.62
C ARG A 215 -2.17 10.93 24.56
N VAL A 216 -2.89 10.85 23.45
CA VAL A 216 -3.96 9.88 23.28
C VAL A 216 -3.46 8.43 23.36
N VAL A 217 -2.37 8.10 22.68
CA VAL A 217 -1.77 6.75 22.81
C VAL A 217 -1.38 6.46 24.26
N GLN A 218 -0.78 7.43 24.96
CA GLN A 218 -0.39 7.30 26.37
C GLN A 218 -1.60 7.11 27.30
N ASP A 219 -2.69 7.85 27.09
CA ASP A 219 -3.90 7.70 27.88
C ASP A 219 -4.45 6.27 27.76
N PHE A 220 -4.43 5.70 26.55
CA PHE A 220 -4.82 4.30 26.32
C PHE A 220 -3.84 3.29 26.92
N ASP A 221 -2.54 3.57 26.95
CA ASP A 221 -1.54 2.69 27.56
C ASP A 221 -1.75 2.53 29.08
N THR A 222 -2.37 3.52 29.74
CA THR A 222 -2.68 3.46 31.17
C THR A 222 -3.94 2.66 31.52
N LEU A 223 -4.74 2.26 30.52
CA LEU A 223 -5.96 1.48 30.77
C LEU A 223 -5.63 0.06 31.21
N ASP A 224 -6.17 -0.35 32.35
CA ASP A 224 -6.19 -1.76 32.74
C ASP A 224 -7.33 -2.48 32.01
N LEU A 225 -7.04 -2.96 30.79
CA LEU A 225 -7.97 -3.70 29.95
C LEU A 225 -8.54 -4.95 30.66
N LYS A 226 -7.86 -5.46 31.70
CA LYS A 226 -8.35 -6.63 32.44
C LYS A 226 -9.59 -6.34 33.28
N GLN A 227 -9.84 -5.08 33.63
CA GLN A 227 -10.98 -4.67 34.45
C GLN A 227 -12.18 -4.20 33.62
N LEU A 228 -11.98 -3.92 32.33
CA LEU A 228 -13.01 -3.39 31.46
C LEU A 228 -13.93 -4.49 30.92
N SER A 229 -15.22 -4.16 30.85
CA SER A 229 -16.25 -4.94 30.17
C SER A 229 -16.17 -4.79 28.64
N ALA A 230 -16.79 -5.71 27.90
CA ALA A 230 -16.87 -5.63 26.44
C ALA A 230 -17.46 -4.30 25.94
N ARG A 231 -18.45 -3.76 26.66
CA ARG A 231 -19.09 -2.47 26.36
C ARG A 231 -18.13 -1.29 26.54
N GLU A 232 -17.39 -1.25 27.65
CA GLU A 232 -16.41 -0.18 27.90
C GLU A 232 -15.27 -0.22 26.88
N ILE A 233 -14.81 -1.42 26.50
CA ILE A 233 -13.76 -1.59 25.49
C ILE A 233 -14.21 -1.07 24.12
N ILE A 234 -15.43 -1.39 23.67
CA ILE A 234 -15.93 -0.90 22.37
C ILE A 234 -16.21 0.61 22.38
N ASP A 235 -16.60 1.17 23.53
CA ASP A 235 -16.77 2.62 23.71
C ASP A 235 -15.40 3.33 23.61
N HIS A 236 -14.36 2.79 24.24
CA HIS A 236 -12.97 3.27 24.11
C HIS A 236 -12.45 3.17 22.67
N LEU A 237 -12.70 2.05 21.99
CA LEU A 237 -12.34 1.89 20.58
C LEU A 237 -13.04 2.95 19.72
N THR A 238 -14.36 3.11 19.88
CA THR A 238 -15.14 4.11 19.14
C THR A 238 -14.66 5.53 19.42
N GLN A 239 -14.36 5.85 20.69
CA GLN A 239 -13.82 7.14 21.09
C GLN A 239 -12.45 7.43 20.45
N SER A 240 -11.57 6.43 20.37
CA SER A 240 -10.25 6.57 19.75
C SER A 240 -10.33 6.82 18.24
N VAL A 241 -11.27 6.18 17.55
CA VAL A 241 -11.54 6.38 16.12
C VAL A 241 -12.11 7.77 15.87
N GLU A 242 -13.07 8.19 16.69
CA GLU A 242 -13.66 9.52 16.62
C GLU A 242 -12.63 10.62 16.94
N TYR A 243 -11.72 10.38 17.89
CA TYR A 243 -10.60 11.26 18.15
C TYR A 243 -9.74 11.43 16.89
N LEU A 244 -9.37 10.34 16.21
CA LEU A 244 -8.57 10.42 14.99
C LEU A 244 -9.32 11.13 13.85
N ARG A 245 -10.63 10.87 13.72
CA ARG A 245 -11.51 11.57 12.77
C ARG A 245 -11.53 13.07 13.05
N GLN A 246 -11.70 13.47 14.31
CA GLN A 246 -11.67 14.86 14.74
C GLN A 246 -10.28 15.47 14.58
N PHE A 247 -9.23 14.72 14.86
CA PHE A 247 -7.84 15.13 14.65
C PHE A 247 -7.65 15.49 13.19
N ILE A 248 -7.99 14.60 12.25
CA ILE A 248 -7.93 14.86 10.81
C ILE A 248 -8.79 16.09 10.46
N SER A 249 -10.08 16.10 10.83
CA SER A 249 -11.00 17.20 10.51
C SER A 249 -10.56 18.58 11.05
N ARG A 250 -10.19 18.67 12.34
CA ARG A 250 -9.67 19.89 12.98
C ARG A 250 -8.29 20.24 12.44
N ALA A 251 -7.50 19.24 12.07
CA ALA A 251 -6.25 19.35 11.36
C ALA A 251 -6.44 19.58 9.85
N ARG A 252 -7.33 20.51 9.49
CA ARG A 252 -7.10 21.44 8.36
C ARG A 252 -5.63 21.90 8.28
N HIS A 253 -4.96 21.91 9.44
CA HIS A 253 -3.57 22.26 9.70
C HIS A 253 -2.55 21.10 9.52
N GLY A 254 -2.95 19.84 9.71
CA GLY A 254 -2.07 18.66 9.67
C GLY A 254 -2.00 17.99 8.29
N SER A 255 -3.07 18.01 7.50
CA SER A 255 -3.02 17.59 6.08
C SER A 255 -2.24 18.59 5.22
N ILE A 256 -2.20 19.86 5.64
CA ILE A 256 -1.25 20.86 5.12
C ILE A 256 0.19 20.40 5.34
N TYR A 257 0.50 19.67 6.41
CA TYR A 257 1.86 19.27 6.77
C TYR A 257 2.49 18.33 5.73
N SER A 258 1.81 17.25 5.34
CA SER A 258 2.29 16.34 4.29
C SER A 258 2.36 17.02 2.92
N GLY A 259 1.38 17.88 2.59
CA GLY A 259 1.39 18.67 1.35
C GLY A 259 2.54 19.69 1.30
N VAL A 260 2.85 20.34 2.43
CA VAL A 260 3.96 21.28 2.57
C VAL A 260 5.31 20.56 2.48
N ALA A 261 5.44 19.34 3.02
CA ALA A 261 6.64 18.54 2.89
C ALA A 261 6.97 18.25 1.40
N ILE A 262 5.97 17.78 0.65
CA ILE A 262 6.12 17.49 -0.79
C ILE A 262 6.40 18.78 -1.56
N ALA A 263 5.72 19.88 -1.25
CA ALA A 263 5.95 21.17 -1.90
C ALA A 263 7.36 21.72 -1.63
N ALA A 264 7.84 21.64 -0.39
CA ALA A 264 9.19 22.05 0.00
C ALA A 264 10.25 21.21 -0.72
N PHE A 265 10.05 19.89 -0.82
CA PHE A 265 10.92 18.99 -1.56
C PHE A 265 10.95 19.32 -3.06
N MET A 266 9.79 19.49 -3.70
CA MET A 266 9.71 19.87 -5.12
C MET A 266 10.35 21.24 -5.38
N LEU A 267 10.18 22.19 -4.47
CA LEU A 267 10.81 23.50 -4.57
C LEU A 267 12.34 23.39 -4.42
N LEU A 268 12.83 22.55 -3.50
CA LEU A 268 14.26 22.29 -3.34
C LEU A 268 14.88 21.70 -4.60
N ARG A 269 14.21 20.73 -5.26
CA ARG A 269 14.64 20.20 -6.57
C ARG A 269 14.78 21.31 -7.62
N LYS A 270 13.76 22.15 -7.76
CA LYS A 270 13.76 23.28 -8.71
C LYS A 270 14.85 24.30 -8.40
N VAL A 271 15.09 24.59 -7.12
CA VAL A 271 16.15 25.51 -6.69
C VAL A 271 17.53 24.94 -6.98
N CYS A 272 17.78 23.65 -6.70
CA CYS A 272 19.05 23.00 -7.03
C CYS A 272 19.31 23.03 -8.54
N ALA A 273 18.31 22.70 -9.35
CA ALA A 273 18.43 22.74 -10.81
C ALA A 273 18.70 24.15 -11.34
N ARG A 274 17.92 25.16 -10.90
CA ARG A 274 18.01 26.52 -11.46
C ARG A 274 19.16 27.36 -10.91
N TRP A 275 19.48 27.23 -9.63
CA TRP A 275 20.47 28.09 -8.97
C TRP A 275 21.86 27.47 -8.92
N LEU A 276 21.95 26.14 -8.89
CA LEU A 276 23.23 25.43 -8.82
C LEU A 276 23.59 24.75 -10.15
N GLY A 277 22.62 24.53 -11.06
CA GLY A 277 22.86 23.80 -12.31
C GLY A 277 22.99 22.28 -12.09
N GLU A 278 22.48 21.77 -10.97
CA GLU A 278 22.56 20.36 -10.60
C GLU A 278 21.39 19.55 -11.17
N SER A 279 21.58 18.23 -11.28
CA SER A 279 20.49 17.32 -11.66
C SER A 279 19.34 17.34 -10.64
N GLU A 280 18.12 17.02 -11.07
CA GLU A 280 16.96 17.00 -10.16
C GLU A 280 17.10 15.99 -9.01
N GLY A 281 17.90 14.93 -9.20
CA GLY A 281 18.20 13.94 -8.17
C GLY A 281 19.22 14.40 -7.13
N PHE A 282 19.92 15.52 -7.35
CA PHE A 282 20.91 16.05 -6.42
C PHE A 282 20.29 16.43 -5.06
N ALA A 283 19.07 16.98 -5.09
CA ALA A 283 18.35 17.40 -3.88
C ALA A 283 18.15 16.25 -2.88
N ASN A 284 18.06 15.00 -3.34
CA ASN A 284 17.96 13.82 -2.48
C ASN A 284 19.18 13.70 -1.57
N GLY A 285 20.38 13.98 -2.09
CA GLY A 285 21.63 13.93 -1.32
C GLY A 285 21.72 14.95 -0.19
N LEU A 286 20.87 15.99 -0.20
CA LEU A 286 20.77 16.99 0.87
C LEU A 286 19.82 16.56 2.00
N LEU A 287 19.02 15.51 1.77
CA LEU A 287 18.00 15.00 2.67
C LEU A 287 18.35 13.61 3.25
N ILE A 288 19.54 13.08 2.95
CA ILE A 288 20.09 11.84 3.52
C ILE A 288 20.83 12.17 4.81
N GLY A 289 20.74 11.30 5.82
CA GLY A 289 21.47 11.46 7.08
C GLY A 289 20.96 12.67 7.86
N VAL A 290 19.65 12.94 7.80
CA VAL A 290 19.03 14.06 8.53
C VAL A 290 19.01 13.75 10.02
N GLY A 291 18.87 12.47 10.39
CA GLY A 291 18.66 12.04 11.77
C GLY A 291 17.22 12.22 12.23
N ASP A 292 16.94 11.75 13.46
CA ASP A 292 15.65 11.84 14.15
C ASP A 292 14.43 11.21 13.44
N MET A 293 14.66 10.33 12.46
CA MET A 293 13.60 9.50 11.86
C MET A 293 13.43 8.23 12.70
N THR A 294 12.26 8.04 13.31
CA THR A 294 11.98 6.91 14.21
C THR A 294 12.24 5.56 13.52
N ASP A 295 11.76 5.39 12.29
CA ASP A 295 11.90 4.12 11.58
C ASP A 295 13.37 3.78 11.23
N ALA A 296 14.16 4.78 10.83
CA ALA A 296 15.59 4.56 10.57
C ALA A 296 16.36 4.25 11.86
N ARG A 297 15.91 4.83 12.98
CA ARG A 297 16.48 4.61 14.31
C ARG A 297 16.21 3.19 14.81
N SER A 298 15.06 2.60 14.51
CA SER A 298 14.74 1.20 14.85
C SER A 298 15.86 0.23 14.41
N GLY A 299 16.30 0.32 13.14
CA GLY A 299 17.41 -0.51 12.65
C GLY A 299 18.76 -0.22 13.34
N LEU A 300 19.01 1.02 13.73
CA LEU A 300 20.23 1.39 14.47
C LEU A 300 20.19 0.92 15.94
N ASP A 301 19.01 0.94 16.57
CA ASP A 301 18.83 0.49 17.95
C ASP A 301 18.94 -1.05 18.03
N LEU A 302 18.43 -1.77 17.03
CA LEU A 302 18.69 -3.22 16.86
C LEU A 302 20.17 -3.53 16.72
N TRP A 303 20.90 -2.72 15.94
CA TRP A 303 22.34 -2.86 15.80
C TRP A 303 23.07 -2.65 17.13
N GLN A 304 22.66 -1.64 17.91
CA GLN A 304 23.20 -1.39 19.23
C GLN A 304 22.92 -2.54 20.20
N LEU A 305 21.74 -3.16 20.15
CA LEU A 305 21.43 -4.37 20.92
C LEU A 305 22.37 -5.52 20.56
N ALA A 306 22.63 -5.75 19.27
CA ALA A 306 23.57 -6.76 18.82
C ALA A 306 25.01 -6.47 19.30
N GLU A 307 25.44 -5.20 19.25
CA GLU A 307 26.75 -4.79 19.79
C GLU A 307 26.84 -5.03 21.29
N GLU A 308 25.81 -4.67 22.04
CA GLU A 308 25.74 -4.87 23.49
C GLU A 308 25.81 -6.36 23.85
N ALA A 309 25.05 -7.20 23.15
CA ALA A 309 25.12 -8.65 23.29
C ALA A 309 26.55 -9.18 23.04
N CYS A 310 27.22 -8.71 22.00
CA CYS A 310 28.59 -9.12 21.66
C CYS A 310 29.66 -8.63 22.65
N ARG A 311 29.43 -7.52 23.37
CA ARG A 311 30.34 -7.04 24.43
C ARG A 311 30.36 -7.94 25.65
N HIS A 312 29.31 -8.72 25.88
CA HIS A 312 29.15 -9.62 27.01
C HIS A 312 29.15 -11.09 26.55
N PRO A 313 30.29 -11.81 26.57
CA PRO A 313 30.38 -13.18 26.04
C PRO A 313 29.34 -14.17 26.59
N PRO A 314 28.96 -14.13 27.89
CA PRO A 314 27.89 -14.98 28.41
C PRO A 314 26.52 -14.70 27.77
N VAL A 315 26.18 -13.41 27.54
CA VAL A 315 24.94 -12.99 26.87
C VAL A 315 24.95 -13.45 25.41
N LYS A 316 26.06 -13.22 24.69
CA LYS A 316 26.24 -13.70 23.31
C LYS A 316 25.99 -15.21 23.20
N SER A 317 26.58 -16.00 24.11
CA SER A 317 26.41 -17.45 24.10
C SER A 317 24.95 -17.84 24.33
N ALA A 318 24.26 -17.23 25.29
CA ALA A 318 22.87 -17.51 25.60
C ALA A 318 21.93 -17.19 24.41
N ILE A 319 22.15 -16.06 23.74
CA ILE A 319 21.37 -15.64 22.56
C ILE A 319 21.54 -16.62 21.40
N LEU A 320 22.77 -17.12 21.19
CA LEU A 320 23.06 -18.05 20.10
C LEU A 320 22.60 -19.49 20.38
N SER A 321 22.43 -19.88 21.65
CA SER A 321 22.09 -21.24 22.04
C SER A 321 20.59 -21.53 22.19
N GLY A 322 19.76 -20.54 22.51
CA GLY A 322 18.32 -20.75 22.68
C GLY A 322 17.56 -20.69 21.36
N ASP A 323 16.39 -21.33 21.26
CA ASP A 323 15.55 -21.22 20.05
C ASP A 323 14.54 -20.07 20.16
N THR A 324 13.98 -19.87 21.36
CA THR A 324 12.93 -18.88 21.64
C THR A 324 13.40 -17.80 22.63
N TRP A 325 12.75 -16.63 22.58
CA TRP A 325 12.99 -15.52 23.48
C TRP A 325 12.74 -15.88 24.94
N GLU A 326 11.73 -16.70 25.23
CA GLU A 326 11.45 -17.15 26.60
C GLU A 326 12.67 -17.87 27.20
N HIS A 327 13.19 -18.89 26.49
CA HIS A 327 14.39 -19.61 26.91
C HIS A 327 15.62 -18.72 26.99
N VAL A 328 15.83 -17.86 25.99
CA VAL A 328 16.97 -16.93 25.95
C VAL A 328 16.90 -15.93 27.11
N SER A 329 15.73 -15.39 27.42
CA SER A 329 15.56 -14.39 28.47
C SER A 329 15.84 -14.96 29.86
N GLU A 330 15.42 -16.20 30.14
CA GLU A 330 15.73 -16.88 31.40
C GLU A 330 17.21 -17.30 31.47
N ALA A 331 17.82 -17.69 30.36
CA ALA A 331 19.25 -17.99 30.31
C ALA A 331 20.14 -16.74 30.47
N ILE A 332 19.68 -15.58 30.01
CA ILE A 332 20.40 -14.30 30.14
C ILE A 332 20.28 -13.75 31.56
N ARG A 333 19.14 -13.91 32.23
CA ARG A 333 18.87 -13.33 33.56
C ARG A 333 20.00 -13.54 34.60
N PRO A 334 20.59 -14.74 34.76
CA PRO A 334 21.63 -14.96 35.77
C PRO A 334 23.05 -14.58 35.32
N VAL A 335 23.28 -14.18 34.07
CA VAL A 335 24.64 -13.97 33.53
C VAL A 335 25.10 -12.52 33.65
N VAL A 336 26.43 -12.32 33.70
CA VAL A 336 27.03 -10.98 33.72
C VAL A 336 26.65 -10.22 32.44
N GLY A 337 26.12 -9.00 32.60
CA GLY A 337 25.58 -8.18 31.52
C GLY A 337 24.12 -8.48 31.16
N GLY A 338 23.52 -9.51 31.77
CA GLY A 338 22.16 -9.92 31.46
C GLY A 338 21.08 -8.90 31.81
N ASP A 339 21.13 -8.33 33.02
CA ASP A 339 20.18 -7.27 33.44
C ASP A 339 20.24 -6.05 32.52
N GLN A 340 21.46 -5.66 32.10
CA GLN A 340 21.67 -4.54 31.19
C GLN A 340 21.03 -4.83 29.82
N PHE A 341 21.32 -6.00 29.25
CA PHE A 341 20.75 -6.41 27.97
C PHE A 341 19.23 -6.53 28.02
N LEU A 342 18.67 -7.13 29.09
CA LEU A 342 17.22 -7.24 29.27
C LEU A 342 16.56 -5.87 29.41
N HIS A 343 17.22 -4.90 30.05
CA HIS A 343 16.75 -3.52 30.11
C HIS A 343 16.72 -2.87 28.72
N SER A 344 17.82 -2.98 27.96
CA SER A 344 17.93 -2.46 26.60
C SER A 344 16.91 -3.12 25.66
N TRP A 345 16.70 -4.44 25.77
CA TRP A 345 15.68 -5.17 25.02
C TRP A 345 14.27 -4.67 25.34
N ALA A 346 13.95 -4.53 26.62
CA ALA A 346 12.65 -4.02 27.04
C ALA A 346 12.42 -2.57 26.58
N GLN A 347 13.46 -1.75 26.55
CA GLN A 347 13.39 -0.41 25.98
C GLN A 347 13.12 -0.46 24.48
N TYR A 348 13.84 -1.29 23.73
CA TYR A 348 13.61 -1.46 22.29
C TYR A 348 12.18 -1.91 21.99
N MET A 349 11.66 -2.90 22.73
CA MET A 349 10.29 -3.37 22.54
C MET A 349 9.23 -2.32 22.89
N ARG A 350 9.48 -1.45 23.88
CA ARG A 350 8.58 -0.32 24.17
C ARG A 350 8.63 0.74 23.07
N GLU A 351 9.81 1.03 22.56
CA GLU A 351 10.01 2.09 21.57
C GLU A 351 9.57 1.68 20.16
N HIS A 352 9.82 0.43 19.75
CA HIS A 352 9.66 -0.06 18.38
C HIS A 352 8.75 -1.29 18.26
N GLY A 353 8.29 -1.87 19.37
CA GLY A 353 7.52 -3.12 19.34
C GLY A 353 6.13 -3.03 18.71
N HIS A 354 5.62 -1.82 18.44
CA HIS A 354 4.34 -1.58 17.75
C HIS A 354 4.42 -1.83 16.24
N HIS A 355 5.62 -1.91 15.65
CA HIS A 355 5.80 -2.22 14.24
C HIS A 355 5.40 -3.68 13.93
N ALA A 356 5.08 -3.93 12.66
CA ALA A 356 4.70 -5.23 12.13
C ALA A 356 4.93 -5.26 10.61
N ARG A 357 4.88 -6.45 10.02
CA ARG A 357 4.57 -6.58 8.60
C ARG A 357 3.17 -6.04 8.34
N GLY A 358 2.98 -5.26 7.27
CA GLY A 358 1.67 -4.75 6.89
C GLY A 358 1.02 -3.98 8.04
N GLU A 359 1.71 -2.97 8.58
CA GLU A 359 1.39 -2.30 9.85
C GLU A 359 -0.07 -1.83 10.00
N PHE A 360 -0.71 -1.51 8.87
CA PHE A 360 -2.11 -1.10 8.81
C PHE A 360 -3.11 -2.26 8.99
N GLU A 361 -2.74 -3.51 8.73
CA GLU A 361 -3.58 -4.66 9.04
C GLU A 361 -3.55 -4.94 10.54
N LEU A 362 -4.71 -4.76 11.19
CA LEU A 362 -4.85 -4.95 12.63
C LEU A 362 -4.78 -6.41 13.04
N TYR A 363 -5.03 -7.35 12.13
CA TYR A 363 -4.91 -8.80 12.38
C TYR A 363 -3.46 -9.27 12.46
N ASN A 364 -2.53 -8.57 11.81
CA ASN A 364 -1.11 -8.92 11.84
C ASN A 364 -0.52 -8.69 13.24
N ALA A 365 0.22 -9.69 13.73
CA ALA A 365 0.91 -9.61 15.01
C ALA A 365 2.02 -8.55 14.99
N ARG A 366 2.17 -7.86 16.13
CA ARG A 366 3.22 -6.85 16.32
C ARG A 366 4.52 -7.48 16.78
N TRP A 367 5.63 -6.78 16.62
CA TRP A 367 6.95 -7.25 17.06
C TRP A 367 7.01 -7.58 18.56
N CYS A 368 6.34 -6.78 19.40
CA CYS A 368 6.23 -7.08 20.84
C CYS A 368 5.43 -8.36 21.14
N GLU A 369 4.58 -8.82 20.22
CA GLU A 369 3.83 -10.08 20.32
C GLU A 369 4.60 -11.26 19.69
N ARG A 370 5.69 -10.97 18.96
CA ARG A 370 6.57 -11.95 18.31
C ARG A 370 8.04 -11.67 18.62
N PRO A 371 8.47 -11.79 19.90
CA PRO A 371 9.84 -11.47 20.29
C PRO A 371 10.87 -12.38 19.62
N ASP A 372 10.50 -13.60 19.24
CA ASP A 372 11.36 -14.55 18.52
C ASP A 372 11.80 -14.03 17.14
N TYR A 373 10.93 -13.30 16.45
CA TYR A 373 11.25 -12.66 15.18
C TYR A 373 12.34 -11.58 15.38
N ILE A 374 12.22 -10.77 16.42
CA ILE A 374 13.24 -9.76 16.73
C ILE A 374 14.53 -10.40 17.19
N LEU A 375 14.46 -11.52 17.91
CA LEU A 375 15.62 -12.28 18.35
C LEU A 375 16.42 -12.83 17.16
N SER A 376 15.75 -13.35 16.12
CA SER A 376 16.41 -13.84 14.92
C SER A 376 17.16 -12.73 14.17
N ILE A 377 16.61 -11.52 14.16
CA ILE A 377 17.23 -10.32 13.60
C ILE A 377 18.49 -9.94 14.37
N VAL A 378 18.41 -9.91 15.71
CA VAL A 378 19.57 -9.59 16.56
C VAL A 378 20.71 -10.59 16.29
N ARG A 379 20.42 -11.88 16.14
CA ARG A 379 21.41 -12.90 15.74
C ARG A 379 22.04 -12.62 14.38
N SER A 380 21.23 -12.20 13.41
CA SER A 380 21.73 -11.83 12.08
C SER A 380 22.71 -10.66 12.17
N PHE A 381 22.36 -9.60 12.91
CA PHE A 381 23.24 -8.47 13.13
C PHE A 381 24.51 -8.84 13.91
N MET A 382 24.41 -9.72 14.91
CA MET A 382 25.59 -10.22 15.63
C MET A 382 26.59 -10.89 14.69
N SER A 383 26.11 -11.60 13.68
CA SER A 383 26.96 -12.22 12.64
C SER A 383 27.52 -11.18 11.66
N ALA A 384 26.79 -10.09 11.40
CA ALA A 384 27.17 -9.00 10.51
C ALA A 384 28.19 -8.02 11.11
N LEU A 385 28.25 -7.91 12.44
CA LEU A 385 29.12 -6.98 13.17
C LEU A 385 30.60 -7.12 12.83
N GLU A 386 31.04 -8.32 12.44
CA GLU A 386 32.43 -8.59 12.07
C GLU A 386 32.80 -8.05 10.68
N GLN A 387 31.81 -7.73 9.83
CA GLN A 387 32.01 -7.43 8.40
C GLN A 387 31.65 -6.00 8.01
N THR A 388 30.68 -5.37 8.68
CA THR A 388 30.22 -4.01 8.35
C THR A 388 29.90 -3.23 9.62
N ASN A 389 30.17 -1.92 9.67
CA ASN A 389 29.70 -1.05 10.75
C ASN A 389 28.69 -0.03 10.22
N VAL A 390 27.41 -0.36 10.36
CA VAL A 390 26.27 0.45 9.87
C VAL A 390 26.23 1.82 10.54
N VAL A 391 26.60 1.89 11.83
CA VAL A 391 26.64 3.14 12.60
C VAL A 391 27.72 4.08 12.05
N THR A 392 28.91 3.57 11.74
CA THR A 392 29.99 4.35 11.11
C THR A 392 29.58 4.84 9.73
N ALA A 393 29.00 3.97 8.90
CA ALA A 393 28.51 4.34 7.57
C ALA A 393 27.42 5.44 7.64
N TRP A 394 26.52 5.38 8.63
CA TRP A 394 25.53 6.42 8.89
C TRP A 394 26.15 7.76 9.31
N ARG A 395 27.16 7.74 10.19
CA ARG A 395 27.92 8.95 10.60
C ARG A 395 28.64 9.60 9.42
N GLU A 396 29.32 8.81 8.60
CA GLU A 396 30.01 9.32 7.39
C GLU A 396 29.04 10.01 6.42
N ARG A 397 27.83 9.47 6.25
CA ARG A 397 26.81 10.07 5.37
C ARG A 397 26.28 11.38 5.92
N THR A 398 26.05 11.42 7.23
CA THR A 398 25.64 12.65 7.93
C THR A 398 26.64 13.78 7.69
N GLU A 399 27.93 13.45 7.69
CA GLU A 399 29.03 14.39 7.42
C GLU A 399 29.14 14.74 5.93
N LYS A 400 29.09 13.78 5.02
CA LYS A 400 29.06 14.02 3.56
C LYS A 400 27.90 14.94 3.15
N ARG A 401 26.73 14.78 3.78
CA ARG A 401 25.59 15.70 3.57
C ARG A 401 25.90 17.10 4.07
N ARG A 402 26.51 17.25 5.25
CA ARG A 402 26.92 18.57 5.78
C ARG A 402 27.90 19.26 4.84
N GLN A 403 28.88 18.53 4.32
CA GLN A 403 29.84 19.03 3.33
C GLN A 403 29.15 19.49 2.04
N ARG A 404 28.26 18.67 1.45
CA ARG A 404 27.48 19.06 0.27
C ARG A 404 26.65 20.32 0.48
N VAL A 405 25.99 20.45 1.64
CA VAL A 405 25.25 21.67 1.98
C VAL A 405 26.18 22.88 2.04
N GLN A 406 27.40 22.74 2.58
CA GLN A 406 28.42 23.80 2.59
C GLN A 406 28.91 24.16 1.18
N GLU A 407 29.17 23.19 0.31
CA GLU A 407 29.56 23.40 -1.08
C GLU A 407 28.47 24.17 -1.86
N CYS A 408 27.20 23.79 -1.70
CA CYS A 408 26.07 24.53 -2.26
C CYS A 408 26.03 25.98 -1.76
N ARG A 409 26.27 26.18 -0.45
CA ARG A 409 26.33 27.53 0.14
C ARG A 409 27.46 28.36 -0.45
N ALA A 410 28.62 27.76 -0.70
CA ALA A 410 29.79 28.45 -1.26
C ALA A 410 29.56 28.85 -2.73
N ARG A 411 28.86 28.02 -3.51
CA ARG A 411 28.51 28.32 -4.91
C ARG A 411 27.49 29.46 -5.05
N LEU A 412 26.63 29.66 -4.06
CA LEU A 412 25.64 30.74 -4.05
C LEU A 412 26.24 32.08 -3.61
N LYS A 413 26.83 32.82 -4.56
CA LYS A 413 27.46 34.15 -4.31
C LYS A 413 26.48 35.23 -3.83
N ASN A 414 25.20 35.13 -4.18
CA ASN A 414 24.18 36.11 -3.78
C ASN A 414 23.68 35.81 -2.34
N PRO A 415 23.81 36.76 -1.39
CA PRO A 415 23.49 36.53 0.02
C PRO A 415 22.01 36.22 0.27
N LEU A 416 21.09 36.81 -0.52
CA LEU A 416 19.65 36.54 -0.43
C LEU A 416 19.31 35.14 -0.93
N ARG A 417 19.91 34.71 -2.05
CA ARG A 417 19.74 33.34 -2.56
C ARG A 417 20.29 32.32 -1.57
N ARG A 418 21.45 32.60 -0.97
CA ARG A 418 22.06 31.75 0.05
C ARG A 418 21.18 31.63 1.31
N ALA A 419 20.61 32.73 1.79
CA ALA A 419 19.67 32.72 2.91
C ALA A 419 18.39 31.93 2.59
N ALA A 420 17.82 32.14 1.40
CA ALA A 420 16.63 31.42 0.94
C ALA A 420 16.90 29.90 0.79
N PHE A 421 18.04 29.52 0.21
CA PHE A 421 18.46 28.12 0.09
C PHE A 421 18.62 27.46 1.46
N ASN A 422 19.29 28.12 2.41
CA ASN A 422 19.46 27.58 3.76
C ASN A 422 18.12 27.34 4.44
N ARG A 423 17.22 28.32 4.39
CA ARG A 423 15.88 28.19 4.97
C ARG A 423 15.09 27.06 4.30
N LEU A 424 15.22 26.90 2.99
CA LEU A 424 14.54 25.84 2.23
C LEU A 424 15.07 24.45 2.56
N VAL A 425 16.38 24.27 2.64
CA VAL A 425 17.01 22.98 3.02
C VAL A 425 16.60 22.59 4.44
N THR A 426 16.73 23.51 5.41
CA THR A 426 16.34 23.23 6.79
C THR A 426 14.86 22.86 6.90
N ARG A 427 13.97 23.60 6.22
CA ARG A 427 12.53 23.25 6.20
C ARG A 427 12.28 21.91 5.53
N ALA A 428 12.91 21.63 4.38
CA ALA A 428 12.73 20.37 3.68
C ALA A 428 13.18 19.17 4.53
N GLN A 429 14.33 19.28 5.21
CA GLN A 429 14.82 18.26 6.14
C GLN A 429 13.84 18.03 7.29
N HIS A 430 13.42 19.12 7.97
CA HIS A 430 12.46 19.03 9.08
C HIS A 430 11.13 18.40 8.64
N PHE A 431 10.55 18.85 7.52
CA PHE A 431 9.26 18.33 7.06
C PHE A 431 9.30 16.86 6.62
N VAL A 432 10.42 16.38 6.08
CA VAL A 432 10.59 14.95 5.78
C VAL A 432 10.60 14.14 7.07
N THR A 433 11.40 14.54 8.07
CA THR A 433 11.43 13.85 9.38
C THR A 433 10.07 13.86 10.06
N VAL A 434 9.37 15.01 10.06
CA VAL A 434 8.04 15.09 10.66
C VAL A 434 7.03 14.22 9.91
N ARG A 435 7.09 14.14 8.58
CA ARG A 435 6.21 13.25 7.79
C ARG A 435 6.40 11.80 8.20
N GLU A 436 7.63 11.32 8.25
CA GLU A 436 7.93 9.93 8.65
C GLU A 436 7.49 9.67 10.10
N ASN A 437 7.85 10.56 11.03
CA ASN A 437 7.46 10.39 12.44
C ASN A 437 5.93 10.48 12.65
N SER A 438 5.19 11.20 11.81
CA SER A 438 3.72 11.23 11.88
C SER A 438 3.11 9.88 11.54
N LYS A 439 3.71 9.13 10.60
CA LYS A 439 3.30 7.77 10.29
C LYS A 439 3.54 6.85 11.49
N ASP A 440 4.71 6.93 12.13
CA ASP A 440 5.01 6.13 13.33
C ASP A 440 3.94 6.29 14.43
N HIS A 441 3.53 7.54 14.72
CA HIS A 441 2.49 7.80 15.72
C HIS A 441 1.13 7.23 15.30
N LEU A 442 0.82 7.20 14.00
CA LEU A 442 -0.37 6.54 13.49
C LEU A 442 -0.32 5.02 13.71
N ILE A 443 0.83 4.39 13.47
CA ILE A 443 0.99 2.94 13.73
C ILE A 443 0.87 2.62 15.23
N ARG A 444 1.35 3.50 16.13
CA ARG A 444 1.12 3.35 17.57
C ARG A 444 -0.37 3.35 17.94
N LEU A 445 -1.17 4.21 17.30
CA LEU A 445 -2.62 4.19 17.49
C LEU A 445 -3.24 2.88 16.96
N PHE A 446 -2.74 2.33 15.85
CA PHE A 446 -3.16 1.02 15.36
C PHE A 446 -2.79 -0.11 16.33
N MET A 447 -1.66 0.00 17.04
CA MET A 447 -1.32 -0.91 18.13
C MET A 447 -2.33 -0.80 19.29
N THR A 448 -2.72 0.41 19.68
CA THR A 448 -3.80 0.64 20.65
C THR A 448 -5.10 -0.03 20.22
N TRP A 449 -5.51 0.15 18.95
CA TRP A 449 -6.71 -0.50 18.41
C TRP A 449 -6.61 -2.01 18.44
N ARG A 450 -5.47 -2.58 18.05
CA ARG A 450 -5.25 -4.03 18.12
C ARG A 450 -5.37 -4.55 19.55
N ARG A 451 -4.78 -3.88 20.55
CA ARG A 451 -4.91 -4.27 21.97
C ARG A 451 -6.37 -4.24 22.44
N LEU A 452 -7.13 -3.20 22.07
CA LEU A 452 -8.56 -3.11 22.38
C LEU A 452 -9.36 -4.21 21.68
N LEU A 453 -9.05 -4.51 20.43
CA LEU A 453 -9.72 -5.58 19.68
C LEU A 453 -9.46 -6.96 20.30
N LEU A 454 -8.21 -7.28 20.64
CA LEU A 454 -7.87 -8.55 21.30
C LEU A 454 -8.57 -8.66 22.66
N ALA A 455 -8.53 -7.60 23.47
CA ALA A 455 -9.24 -7.59 24.75
C ALA A 455 -10.76 -7.74 24.58
N LEU A 456 -11.35 -7.10 23.57
CA LEU A 456 -12.77 -7.27 23.24
C LEU A 456 -13.07 -8.71 22.82
N GLY A 457 -12.23 -9.29 21.97
CA GLY A 457 -12.30 -10.68 21.53
C GLY A 457 -12.27 -11.65 22.71
N ASP A 458 -11.34 -11.46 23.64
CA ASP A 458 -11.22 -12.27 24.86
C ASP A 458 -12.49 -12.21 25.72
N ARG A 459 -13.07 -11.01 25.88
CA ARG A 459 -14.32 -10.83 26.66
C ARG A 459 -15.50 -11.53 26.01
N LEU A 460 -15.67 -11.34 24.70
CA LEU A 460 -16.78 -11.92 23.95
C LEU A 460 -16.62 -13.44 23.82
N HIS A 461 -15.39 -13.94 23.75
CA HIS A 461 -15.10 -15.37 23.78
C HIS A 461 -15.42 -15.99 25.15
N ALA A 462 -14.98 -15.36 26.24
CA ALA A 462 -15.30 -15.80 27.59
C ALA A 462 -16.81 -15.79 27.89
N GLN A 463 -17.57 -14.93 27.23
CA GLN A 463 -19.04 -14.87 27.30
C GLN A 463 -19.74 -15.92 26.41
N GLY A 464 -18.99 -16.67 25.59
CA GLY A 464 -19.54 -17.64 24.63
C GLY A 464 -20.17 -17.01 23.38
N THR A 465 -20.03 -15.69 23.20
CA THR A 465 -20.54 -14.98 22.01
C THR A 465 -19.63 -15.18 20.80
N LEU A 466 -18.31 -15.28 21.02
CA LEU A 466 -17.33 -15.64 19.99
C LEU A 466 -16.71 -17.02 20.26
N ARG A 467 -16.37 -17.76 19.21
CA ARG A 467 -15.71 -19.07 19.33
C ARG A 467 -14.20 -18.95 19.57
N SER A 468 -13.60 -17.86 19.09
CA SER A 468 -12.20 -17.51 19.32
C SER A 468 -12.06 -16.01 19.56
N THR A 469 -11.05 -15.60 20.32
CA THR A 469 -10.64 -14.19 20.47
C THR A 469 -10.45 -13.50 19.12
N GLU A 470 -9.86 -14.19 18.15
CA GLU A 470 -9.53 -13.64 16.83
C GLU A 470 -10.74 -13.41 15.93
N ASP A 471 -11.91 -13.96 16.27
CA ASP A 471 -13.14 -13.76 15.50
C ASP A 471 -13.56 -12.28 15.44
N VAL A 472 -13.11 -11.48 16.42
CA VAL A 472 -13.33 -10.04 16.47
C VAL A 472 -12.81 -9.32 15.22
N PHE A 473 -11.72 -9.78 14.59
CA PHE A 473 -11.15 -9.13 13.40
C PHE A 473 -12.05 -9.29 12.16
N PHE A 474 -12.96 -10.27 12.17
CA PHE A 474 -13.89 -10.54 11.07
C PHE A 474 -15.24 -9.83 11.21
N LEU A 475 -15.35 -8.96 12.22
CA LEU A 475 -16.48 -8.06 12.42
C LEU A 475 -16.11 -6.63 12.00
N THR A 476 -17.08 -5.88 11.50
CA THR A 476 -16.96 -4.42 11.31
C THR A 476 -17.18 -3.71 12.63
N LEU A 477 -16.71 -2.46 12.78
CA LEU A 477 -16.93 -1.68 14.00
C LEU A 477 -18.41 -1.62 14.44
N ALA A 478 -19.34 -1.49 13.48
CA ALA A 478 -20.77 -1.47 13.76
C ALA A 478 -21.28 -2.81 14.32
N GLU A 479 -20.82 -3.92 13.76
CA GLU A 479 -21.17 -5.27 14.22
C GLU A 479 -20.54 -5.57 15.58
N MET A 480 -19.27 -5.18 15.81
CA MET A 480 -18.63 -5.29 17.13
C MET A 480 -19.43 -4.56 18.20
N ARG A 481 -19.91 -3.35 17.90
CA ARG A 481 -20.77 -2.58 18.81
C ARG A 481 -22.07 -3.31 19.09
N ALA A 482 -22.75 -3.81 18.07
CA ALA A 482 -24.01 -4.55 18.23
C ALA A 482 -23.80 -5.80 19.10
N VAL A 483 -22.75 -6.56 18.85
CA VAL A 483 -22.41 -7.77 19.61
C VAL A 483 -22.06 -7.42 21.07
N ALA A 484 -21.20 -6.42 21.30
CA ALA A 484 -20.77 -6.01 22.64
C ALA A 484 -21.88 -5.39 23.49
N THR A 485 -22.91 -4.79 22.87
CA THR A 485 -24.08 -4.25 23.58
C THR A 485 -25.27 -5.21 23.65
N GLY A 486 -25.15 -6.42 23.11
CA GLY A 486 -26.25 -7.39 23.04
C GLY A 486 -27.39 -6.98 22.09
N ALA A 487 -27.12 -6.08 21.15
CA ALA A 487 -28.07 -5.55 20.16
C ALA A 487 -27.91 -6.22 18.77
N SER A 488 -27.19 -7.35 18.69
CA SER A 488 -26.96 -8.07 17.45
C SER A 488 -28.20 -8.86 17.02
N ASP A 489 -28.63 -8.69 15.77
CA ASP A 489 -29.67 -9.51 15.17
C ASP A 489 -29.09 -10.86 14.72
N GLY A 490 -29.10 -11.84 15.63
CA GLY A 490 -28.68 -13.22 15.36
C GLY A 490 -27.23 -13.54 15.69
N ASP A 491 -26.86 -14.79 15.42
CA ASP A 491 -25.53 -15.35 15.67
C ASP A 491 -24.50 -14.81 14.66
N PRO A 492 -23.44 -14.10 15.11
CA PRO A 492 -22.42 -13.55 14.21
C PRO A 492 -21.53 -14.64 13.58
N GLN A 493 -21.53 -15.88 14.09
CA GLN A 493 -20.56 -16.91 13.72
C GLN A 493 -20.58 -17.30 12.24
N ALA A 494 -21.76 -17.55 11.66
CA ALA A 494 -21.85 -17.93 10.24
C ALA A 494 -21.25 -16.85 9.30
N LYS A 495 -21.37 -15.58 9.68
CA LYS A 495 -20.82 -14.45 8.93
C LYS A 495 -19.30 -14.35 9.10
N ILE A 496 -18.80 -14.61 10.30
CA ILE A 496 -17.38 -14.64 10.63
C ILE A 496 -16.68 -15.75 9.86
N GLU A 497 -17.24 -16.97 9.87
CA GLU A 497 -16.72 -18.13 9.14
C GLU A 497 -16.62 -17.87 7.63
N LEU A 498 -17.68 -17.29 7.05
CA LEU A 498 -17.68 -16.90 5.63
C LEU A 498 -16.54 -15.92 5.32
N ARG A 499 -16.42 -14.84 6.10
CA ARG A 499 -15.40 -13.80 5.90
C ARG A 499 -13.98 -14.31 6.15
N ARG A 500 -13.80 -15.25 7.07
CA ARG A 500 -12.52 -15.93 7.30
C ARG A 500 -12.12 -16.78 6.10
N SER A 501 -13.06 -17.55 5.56
CA SER A 501 -12.84 -18.33 4.34
C SER A 501 -12.53 -17.44 3.13
N GLU A 502 -13.23 -16.31 2.98
CA GLU A 502 -12.92 -15.32 1.93
C GLU A 502 -11.52 -14.71 2.11
N TYR A 503 -11.16 -14.33 3.34
CA TYR A 503 -9.85 -13.78 3.67
C TYR A 503 -8.73 -14.77 3.32
N GLU A 504 -8.85 -16.03 3.75
CA GLU A 504 -7.90 -17.10 3.42
C GLU A 504 -7.80 -17.32 1.92
N GLY A 505 -8.94 -17.41 1.22
CA GLY A 505 -8.95 -17.53 -0.24
C GLY A 505 -8.27 -16.36 -0.95
N PHE A 506 -8.41 -15.13 -0.44
CA PHE A 506 -7.78 -13.94 -1.00
C PHE A 506 -6.27 -13.83 -0.73
N ARG A 507 -5.73 -14.50 0.30
CA ARG A 507 -4.28 -14.47 0.59
C ARG A 507 -3.49 -15.04 -0.58
N ASP A 508 -3.97 -16.12 -1.18
CA ASP A 508 -3.30 -16.85 -2.27
C ASP A 508 -3.51 -16.21 -3.66
N ILE A 509 -4.33 -15.16 -3.74
CA ILE A 509 -4.58 -14.44 -4.98
C ILE A 509 -3.66 -13.23 -5.06
N THR A 510 -2.92 -13.12 -6.17
CA THR A 510 -2.23 -11.87 -6.54
C THR A 510 -3.05 -11.14 -7.59
N PRO A 511 -3.91 -10.16 -7.21
CA PRO A 511 -4.68 -9.41 -8.19
C PRO A 511 -3.76 -8.55 -9.08
N PRO A 512 -4.15 -8.27 -10.35
CA PRO A 512 -3.41 -7.35 -11.21
C PRO A 512 -3.23 -5.96 -10.57
N ILE A 513 -2.19 -5.23 -10.99
CA ILE A 513 -1.93 -3.86 -10.50
C ILE A 513 -3.12 -2.93 -10.77
N THR A 514 -3.78 -3.12 -11.92
CA THR A 514 -4.94 -2.35 -12.33
C THR A 514 -6.05 -3.29 -12.79
N VAL A 515 -7.28 -3.02 -12.39
CA VAL A 515 -8.47 -3.83 -12.66
C VAL A 515 -9.59 -2.96 -13.21
N LEU A 516 -10.32 -3.48 -14.20
CA LEU A 516 -11.56 -2.89 -14.71
C LEU A 516 -12.77 -3.56 -14.07
N GLY A 517 -13.67 -2.75 -13.54
CA GLY A 517 -14.93 -3.17 -12.97
C GLY A 517 -14.76 -4.03 -11.72
N ARG A 518 -15.70 -4.95 -11.52
CA ARG A 518 -15.67 -5.90 -10.41
C ARG A 518 -14.68 -7.01 -10.68
N PHE A 519 -13.64 -7.09 -9.86
CA PHE A 519 -12.72 -8.22 -9.90
C PHE A 519 -13.44 -9.51 -9.52
N ARG A 520 -13.39 -10.52 -10.39
CA ARG A 520 -13.85 -11.87 -10.09
C ARG A 520 -12.62 -12.78 -9.95
N PRO A 521 -12.40 -13.41 -8.79
CA PRO A 521 -11.19 -14.21 -8.54
C PRO A 521 -10.98 -15.48 -9.40
N GLN A 522 -11.81 -15.74 -10.41
CA GLN A 522 -11.85 -17.04 -11.11
C GLN A 522 -10.98 -17.15 -12.36
N THR A 523 -10.13 -16.17 -12.63
CA THR A 523 -9.12 -16.29 -13.68
C THR A 523 -7.81 -15.74 -13.12
N ARG A 524 -6.84 -16.62 -12.85
CA ARG A 524 -5.43 -16.21 -12.80
C ARG A 524 -5.11 -15.74 -14.22
N PRO A 525 -5.00 -14.43 -14.51
CA PRO A 525 -4.47 -14.06 -15.81
C PRO A 525 -3.01 -14.51 -15.78
N PRO A 526 -2.54 -15.36 -16.72
CA PRO A 526 -1.11 -15.59 -16.82
C PRO A 526 -0.49 -14.24 -17.17
N VAL A 527 0.24 -13.66 -16.21
CA VAL A 527 1.17 -12.58 -16.55
C VAL A 527 2.20 -13.25 -17.45
N ARG A 528 2.23 -12.90 -18.74
CA ARG A 528 3.31 -13.31 -19.64
C ARG A 528 4.56 -12.57 -19.19
N GLU A 529 5.36 -13.21 -18.35
CA GLU A 529 6.66 -12.70 -17.89
C GLU A 529 7.75 -13.42 -18.69
N ASP A 530 8.69 -12.67 -19.26
CA ASP A 530 9.89 -13.24 -19.88
C ASP A 530 10.82 -13.75 -18.76
N ALA A 531 10.65 -15.02 -18.38
CA ALA A 531 11.51 -15.67 -17.39
C ALA A 531 13.00 -15.73 -17.82
N THR A 532 13.27 -15.45 -19.11
CA THR A 532 14.61 -15.36 -19.73
C THR A 532 15.24 -13.97 -19.63
N ALA A 533 14.58 -12.98 -19.02
CA ALA A 533 15.15 -11.65 -18.88
C ALA A 533 16.43 -11.68 -18.02
N GLU A 534 17.56 -11.32 -18.63
CA GLU A 534 18.86 -11.19 -17.96
C GLU A 534 19.05 -9.81 -17.31
N ILE A 535 18.31 -8.80 -17.79
CA ILE A 535 18.35 -7.43 -17.28
C ILE A 535 16.92 -6.99 -16.97
N LEU A 536 16.71 -6.58 -15.72
CA LEU A 536 15.48 -5.96 -15.25
C LEU A 536 15.74 -4.46 -15.06
N ASN A 537 14.76 -3.64 -15.45
CA ASN A 537 14.85 -2.19 -15.36
C ASN A 537 13.85 -1.68 -14.32
N GLY A 538 14.27 -0.72 -13.52
CA GLY A 538 13.45 -0.06 -12.52
C GLY A 538 13.87 1.38 -12.30
N LEU A 539 13.52 1.91 -11.14
CA LEU A 539 13.85 3.25 -10.67
C LEU A 539 15.12 3.22 -9.83
N ALA A 540 16.12 4.01 -10.25
CA ALA A 540 17.29 4.31 -9.44
C ALA A 540 16.90 5.11 -8.19
N VAL A 541 17.13 4.54 -7.01
CA VAL A 541 16.75 5.15 -5.72
C VAL A 541 17.95 5.60 -4.92
N CYS A 542 18.91 4.69 -4.73
CA CYS A 542 20.14 4.95 -4.00
C CYS A 542 21.32 4.51 -4.87
N ARG A 543 22.29 5.41 -5.01
CA ARG A 543 23.44 5.27 -5.92
C ARG A 543 24.43 4.22 -5.47
N GLY A 544 25.18 3.69 -6.43
CA GLY A 544 26.20 2.67 -6.23
C GLY A 544 25.92 1.40 -7.03
N ILE A 545 26.95 0.57 -7.16
CA ILE A 545 26.90 -0.70 -7.88
C ILE A 545 27.40 -1.77 -6.93
N VAL A 546 26.62 -2.84 -6.78
CA VAL A 546 26.95 -3.97 -5.90
C VAL A 546 26.62 -5.28 -6.59
N GLN A 547 27.43 -6.30 -6.33
CA GLN A 547 27.20 -7.67 -6.75
C GLN A 547 27.12 -8.58 -5.53
N GLY A 548 26.20 -9.53 -5.56
CA GLY A 548 25.96 -10.43 -4.44
C GLY A 548 24.97 -11.54 -4.79
N LYS A 549 24.85 -12.50 -3.89
CA LYS A 549 23.82 -13.53 -3.99
C LYS A 549 22.46 -12.92 -3.68
N ALA A 550 21.46 -13.20 -4.50
CA ALA A 550 20.09 -12.81 -4.26
C ALA A 550 19.49 -13.63 -3.13
N ARG A 551 18.82 -12.96 -2.20
CA ARG A 551 17.97 -13.54 -1.18
C ARG A 551 16.55 -13.04 -1.44
N VAL A 552 15.70 -13.92 -1.98
CA VAL A 552 14.30 -13.60 -2.26
C VAL A 552 13.50 -13.88 -1.00
N ILE A 553 12.91 -12.83 -0.42
CA ILE A 553 12.02 -12.92 0.74
C ILE A 553 10.67 -12.39 0.29
N GLN A 554 9.66 -13.27 0.29
CA GLN A 554 8.30 -12.89 -0.10
C GLN A 554 7.49 -12.39 1.11
N SER A 555 7.83 -12.89 2.28
CA SER A 555 7.17 -12.57 3.53
C SER A 555 8.18 -12.35 4.65
N VAL A 556 7.93 -11.35 5.48
CA VAL A 556 8.65 -11.11 6.74
C VAL A 556 8.41 -12.25 7.76
N ASP A 557 7.37 -13.05 7.54
CA ASP A 557 7.10 -14.27 8.32
C ASP A 557 7.99 -15.44 7.91
N ASP A 558 8.64 -15.36 6.73
CA ASP A 558 9.65 -16.35 6.36
C ASP A 558 10.85 -16.11 7.28
N GLU A 559 11.14 -17.06 8.18
CA GLU A 559 12.29 -17.02 9.11
C GLU A 559 13.66 -16.98 8.40
N SER A 560 13.66 -16.88 7.06
CA SER A 560 14.84 -16.63 6.25
C SER A 560 15.46 -15.26 6.54
N ASN A 561 16.73 -15.26 6.89
CA ASN A 561 17.52 -14.04 7.05
C ASN A 561 18.25 -13.67 5.75
N VAL A 562 18.47 -12.36 5.55
CA VAL A 562 19.43 -11.84 4.57
C VAL A 562 20.79 -11.85 5.23
N LEU A 563 21.74 -12.58 4.65
CA LEU A 563 23.10 -12.63 5.18
C LEU A 563 23.92 -11.42 4.70
N PRO A 564 24.96 -11.01 5.45
CA PRO A 564 25.89 -9.98 5.01
C PRO A 564 26.44 -10.26 3.61
N GLY A 565 26.44 -9.23 2.76
CA GLY A 565 26.88 -9.35 1.36
C GLY A 565 25.79 -9.81 0.39
N GLU A 566 24.65 -10.32 0.85
CA GLU A 566 23.53 -10.70 0.00
C GLU A 566 22.68 -9.50 -0.46
N ILE A 567 22.01 -9.68 -1.58
CA ILE A 567 21.10 -8.71 -2.19
C ILE A 567 19.67 -9.12 -1.85
N LEU A 568 18.95 -8.25 -1.13
CA LEU A 568 17.55 -8.46 -0.81
C LEU A 568 16.69 -8.28 -2.08
N VAL A 569 15.85 -9.26 -2.38
CA VAL A 569 14.82 -9.18 -3.42
C VAL A 569 13.46 -9.36 -2.76
N ALA A 570 12.63 -8.32 -2.77
CA ALA A 570 11.35 -8.29 -2.04
C ALA A 570 10.21 -7.71 -2.89
N PRO A 571 8.94 -8.10 -2.64
CA PRO A 571 7.81 -7.62 -3.43
C PRO A 571 7.49 -6.14 -3.14
N PHE A 572 7.65 -5.73 -1.90
CA PHE A 572 7.49 -4.37 -1.39
C PHE A 572 8.26 -4.28 -0.06
N THR A 573 8.31 -3.09 0.54
CA THR A 573 8.94 -2.87 1.84
C THR A 573 8.10 -1.92 2.68
N ASP A 574 7.90 -2.28 3.95
CA ASP A 574 7.37 -1.44 5.02
C ASP A 574 8.40 -1.39 6.18
N PRO A 575 8.18 -0.62 7.27
CA PRO A 575 9.12 -0.59 8.40
C PRO A 575 9.41 -1.96 9.02
N GLY A 576 8.48 -2.92 8.88
CA GLY A 576 8.65 -4.32 9.23
C GLY A 576 9.89 -4.98 8.59
N TRP A 577 10.31 -4.48 7.43
CA TRP A 577 11.46 -4.97 6.66
C TRP A 577 12.79 -4.30 7.02
N THR A 578 12.79 -3.22 7.81
CA THR A 578 13.99 -2.48 8.22
C THR A 578 15.16 -3.39 8.65
N PRO A 579 14.93 -4.46 9.43
CA PRO A 579 15.95 -5.45 9.75
C PRO A 579 16.69 -6.07 8.56
N TYR A 580 15.95 -6.46 7.52
CA TYR A 580 16.52 -7.05 6.30
C TYR A 580 17.27 -6.01 5.47
N LEU A 581 16.76 -4.76 5.44
CA LEU A 581 17.41 -3.67 4.73
C LEU A 581 18.81 -3.43 5.29
N VAL A 582 18.97 -3.38 6.61
CA VAL A 582 20.27 -3.14 7.26
C VAL A 582 21.29 -4.25 6.96
N SER A 583 20.86 -5.50 6.84
CA SER A 583 21.76 -6.64 6.57
C SER A 583 22.20 -6.74 5.11
N SER A 584 21.45 -6.12 4.19
CA SER A 584 21.64 -6.27 2.74
C SER A 584 22.78 -5.41 2.18
N SER A 585 23.48 -5.92 1.17
CA SER A 585 24.50 -5.17 0.41
C SER A 585 23.88 -4.40 -0.77
N GLY A 586 22.71 -4.83 -1.24
CA GLY A 586 21.92 -4.22 -2.29
C GLY A 586 20.44 -4.57 -2.15
N ILE A 587 19.56 -3.74 -2.68
CA ILE A 587 18.10 -3.91 -2.56
C ILE A 587 17.43 -3.85 -3.93
N VAL A 588 16.58 -4.84 -4.20
CA VAL A 588 15.72 -4.95 -5.37
C VAL A 588 14.27 -5.08 -4.90
N ILE A 589 13.42 -4.15 -5.31
CA ILE A 589 12.00 -4.16 -4.94
C ILE A 589 11.13 -4.21 -6.18
N ASP A 590 10.22 -5.17 -6.23
CA ASP A 590 9.27 -5.33 -7.35
C ASP A 590 8.46 -4.05 -7.57
N GLN A 591 7.95 -3.47 -6.48
CA GLN A 591 7.12 -2.26 -6.49
C GLN A 591 7.51 -1.29 -5.38
N GLY A 592 7.75 -0.03 -5.74
CA GLY A 592 8.04 1.05 -4.79
C GLY A 592 8.24 2.38 -5.49
N GLY A 593 7.90 3.49 -4.82
CA GLY A 593 8.13 4.84 -5.33
C GLY A 593 9.46 5.46 -4.89
N LEU A 594 9.89 6.57 -5.50
CA LEU A 594 11.08 7.33 -5.06
C LEU A 594 10.97 7.85 -3.62
N LEU A 595 9.74 8.16 -3.18
CA LEU A 595 9.41 8.67 -1.85
C LEU A 595 8.80 7.57 -0.95
N SER A 596 8.92 6.30 -1.35
CA SER A 596 8.50 5.15 -0.57
C SER A 596 9.31 5.04 0.71
N HIS A 597 8.74 4.33 1.69
CA HIS A 597 9.44 4.06 2.94
C HIS A 597 10.78 3.34 2.69
N GLY A 598 10.76 2.21 1.96
CA GLY A 598 11.97 1.49 1.60
C GLY A 598 13.00 2.33 0.85
N SER A 599 12.55 3.25 -0.02
CA SER A 599 13.45 4.15 -0.74
C SER A 599 14.11 5.19 0.17
N ILE A 600 13.39 5.69 1.16
CA ILE A 600 13.92 6.64 2.14
C ILE A 600 14.94 5.93 3.03
N ILE A 601 14.60 4.76 3.56
CA ILE A 601 15.45 3.98 4.44
C ILE A 601 16.71 3.47 3.71
N ALA A 602 16.56 2.94 2.50
CA ALA A 602 17.71 2.52 1.69
C ALA A 602 18.70 3.66 1.42
N ARG A 603 18.20 4.89 1.23
CA ARG A 603 19.05 6.08 1.09
C ARG A 603 19.72 6.47 2.40
N GLU A 604 19.01 6.34 3.52
CA GLU A 604 19.54 6.61 4.86
C GLU A 604 20.67 5.62 5.20
N TYR A 605 20.48 4.34 4.89
CA TYR A 605 21.50 3.30 4.98
C TYR A 605 22.46 3.27 3.81
N GLY A 606 22.30 4.15 2.81
CA GLY A 606 23.12 4.30 1.61
C GLY A 606 23.44 2.98 0.92
N ILE A 607 22.44 2.11 0.78
CA ILE A 607 22.53 0.79 0.15
C ILE A 607 22.10 0.95 -1.31
N PRO A 608 22.91 0.53 -2.31
CA PRO A 608 22.51 0.56 -3.72
C PRO A 608 21.14 -0.08 -3.94
N THR A 609 20.21 0.67 -4.51
CA THR A 609 18.80 0.27 -4.53
C THR A 609 18.11 0.60 -5.85
N VAL A 610 17.40 -0.39 -6.38
CA VAL A 610 16.51 -0.26 -7.54
C VAL A 610 15.11 -0.75 -7.16
N VAL A 611 14.10 0.08 -7.38
CA VAL A 611 12.69 -0.23 -7.04
C VAL A 611 11.82 -0.20 -8.29
N ASN A 612 10.58 -0.68 -8.19
CA ASN A 612 9.66 -0.75 -9.34
C ASN A 612 10.27 -1.54 -10.51
N VAL A 613 10.98 -2.63 -10.18
CA VAL A 613 11.67 -3.51 -11.15
C VAL A 613 10.69 -4.42 -11.89
N GLY A 614 9.43 -4.45 -11.45
CA GLY A 614 8.43 -5.38 -11.96
C GLY A 614 8.47 -6.69 -11.18
N PRO A 615 8.31 -7.87 -11.80
CA PRO A 615 8.22 -9.13 -11.08
C PRO A 615 9.59 -9.73 -10.71
N ALA A 616 10.49 -8.96 -10.10
CA ALA A 616 11.84 -9.42 -9.78
C ALA A 616 11.83 -10.62 -8.81
N THR A 617 10.93 -10.66 -7.82
CA THR A 617 10.76 -11.80 -6.90
C THR A 617 10.31 -13.09 -7.58
N ARG A 618 9.73 -13.00 -8.78
CA ARG A 618 9.31 -14.16 -9.58
C ARG A 618 10.42 -14.63 -10.50
N ILE A 619 11.15 -13.68 -11.09
CA ILE A 619 12.23 -13.94 -12.05
C ILE A 619 13.51 -14.38 -11.33
N ILE A 620 13.96 -13.64 -10.33
CA ILE A 620 15.18 -13.92 -9.56
C ILE A 620 14.87 -15.03 -8.54
N LYS A 621 15.80 -15.97 -8.36
CA LYS A 621 15.70 -17.02 -7.34
C LYS A 621 16.76 -16.82 -6.25
N THR A 622 16.42 -17.25 -5.03
CA THR A 622 17.39 -17.25 -3.93
C THR A 622 18.61 -18.08 -4.32
N GLY A 623 19.81 -17.48 -4.20
CA GLY A 623 21.09 -18.03 -4.62
C GLY A 623 21.62 -17.54 -5.97
N ASP A 624 20.78 -16.93 -6.82
CA ASP A 624 21.22 -16.31 -8.08
C ASP A 624 22.27 -15.22 -7.77
N THR A 625 23.29 -15.05 -8.60
CA THR A 625 24.21 -13.91 -8.47
C THR A 625 23.68 -12.76 -9.31
N VAL A 626 23.47 -11.61 -8.68
CA VAL A 626 22.90 -10.43 -9.34
C VAL A 626 23.79 -9.20 -9.12
N GLU A 627 23.82 -8.33 -10.12
CA GLU A 627 24.37 -6.98 -10.03
C GLU A 627 23.22 -5.98 -9.91
N VAL A 628 23.26 -5.13 -8.89
CA VAL A 628 22.33 -4.03 -8.70
C VAL A 628 23.05 -2.73 -8.98
N ASN A 629 22.64 -2.04 -10.04
CA ASN A 629 23.15 -0.72 -10.41
C ASN A 629 22.12 0.35 -10.03
N GLY A 630 22.31 0.91 -8.83
CA GLY A 630 21.48 1.96 -8.28
C GLY A 630 21.71 3.35 -8.92
N ASP A 631 22.72 3.50 -9.77
CA ASP A 631 22.94 4.74 -10.55
C ASP A 631 22.06 4.80 -11.80
N GLN A 632 21.92 3.67 -12.49
CA GLN A 632 21.16 3.57 -13.74
C GLN A 632 19.75 2.99 -13.55
N GLY A 633 19.48 2.36 -12.40
CA GLY A 633 18.19 1.73 -12.12
C GLY A 633 18.05 0.38 -12.79
N THR A 634 19.13 -0.41 -12.87
CA THR A 634 19.15 -1.71 -13.56
C THR A 634 19.60 -2.82 -12.63
N VAL A 635 19.03 -4.02 -12.83
CA VAL A 635 19.40 -5.25 -12.13
C VAL A 635 19.76 -6.29 -13.17
N ARG A 636 21.00 -6.78 -13.15
CA ARG A 636 21.49 -7.81 -14.09
C ARG A 636 21.69 -9.13 -13.37
N ILE A 637 21.13 -10.21 -13.92
CA ILE A 637 21.36 -11.57 -13.42
C ILE A 637 22.65 -12.07 -14.05
N LEU A 638 23.69 -12.24 -13.24
CA LEU A 638 25.04 -12.64 -13.69
C LEU A 638 25.17 -14.16 -13.79
N SER A 639 24.57 -14.89 -12.85
CA SER A 639 24.52 -16.35 -12.88
C SER A 639 23.27 -16.87 -12.17
N ARG A 640 22.71 -17.96 -12.67
CA ARG A 640 21.57 -18.65 -12.07
C ARG A 640 22.06 -19.72 -11.10
N TRP A 641 21.40 -19.84 -9.96
CA TRP A 641 21.63 -20.93 -9.03
C TRP A 641 21.08 -22.24 -9.61
N HIS A 642 21.98 -23.16 -9.96
CA HIS A 642 21.60 -24.53 -10.28
C HIS A 642 21.64 -25.35 -8.99
N SER A 643 20.47 -25.75 -8.48
CA SER A 643 20.41 -26.73 -7.39
C SER A 643 21.03 -28.03 -7.86
N GLN A 644 22.25 -28.34 -7.42
CA GLN A 644 22.77 -29.70 -7.53
C GLN A 644 21.93 -30.59 -6.60
N ARG A 645 20.89 -31.25 -7.13
CA ARG A 645 20.49 -32.54 -6.58
C ARG A 645 21.56 -33.53 -7.05
N PRO A 646 22.21 -34.31 -6.16
CA PRO A 646 23.10 -35.37 -6.61
C PRO A 646 22.28 -36.41 -7.36
N THR A 647 22.44 -36.48 -8.67
CA THR A 647 21.88 -37.54 -9.53
C THR A 647 22.76 -38.79 -9.48
N SER A 648 23.23 -39.17 -8.29
CA SER A 648 24.14 -40.30 -8.09
C SER A 648 23.77 -41.10 -6.85
N GLU A 649 22.55 -41.63 -6.82
CA GLU A 649 22.17 -42.80 -6.00
C GLU A 649 20.77 -43.24 -6.43
N LEU A 650 20.69 -43.77 -7.66
CA LEU A 650 19.59 -44.60 -8.16
C LEU A 650 20.10 -45.25 -9.47
N LYS A 651 21.00 -46.21 -9.30
CA LYS A 651 21.22 -47.30 -10.25
C LYS A 651 21.22 -48.59 -9.48
#